data_AF-A9WQM0-F1
#
_entry.id   AF-A9WQM0-F1
#
_cell.length_a   1.000
_cell.length_b   1.000
_cell.length_c   1.000
_cell.angle_alpha   90.00
_cell.angle_beta   90.00
_cell.angle_gamma   90.00
#
_symmetry.space_group_name_H-M   'P 1'
#
loop_
_entity.id
_entity.type
_entity.pdbx_description
1 polymer ?
#
loop_
_entity_poly.entity_id
_entity_poly.type
_entity_poly.pdbx_seq_one_letter_code
_entity_poly.pdbx_strand_id
1 'polypeptide(L)'
;MGSALGSGLLRPFLLLYAAGISQLSIEVAGLARSAGFIVGLAVVPRAGRWVDTGARTRPMMATLLIRALGMASLLLIPGPAGFVITCVLQGIGNQAGPVTQGAVVSSLSRGFERDAVLASIRSLGNAGLGAGALLATVAAAAGGLGMQWLAAATGVAYLISLLLISTVAIPAVDLAASSRRRHLGPLDEADKPAMRQLNLLNVANLPYALCFDILEVALPAILVTQLLASASWASGIFVGNTVLVIVLQLPVVIWMARRQRKTVFALAGLVLSVSYLGFFAAGSLGGNAGAAGLAAVSVLYTLGEIMYTGVNSALVIDVAPPHLLGRALARWQLSAGFGKAVAPFIITVLIGIGTGWLWLVLIAGTLVGAVLIYFLAPCDAQLRSVGLAVRSNDTSNNKAADRLRKALRQREREILLADYGAMGMICHCRDVAKDSRTWYSERRPAMENIVNYDVEVLRLNAFAASAGGGNPAGVVLDASQLSADQMQAMAKQLGYAESAFVTQIPQPPTELTPGSVGIRYFSPYAGVPFCGHATVATAVALAERYGVGSYLFDTKSGEIKLETSQHGDSITASFTSVEPKGTEISAEVLATLLELLGLTAADLRVDYPPRIAYAGNPHPVLVISEDLIFDSFEFDPALIRQLMDQQGWPGTITVLRLLNAQTFEARNLFPVGVITEDPATGSAAASVGAYLRALGLVQTPTQVQIQQGRHVGRPSILEVDIPEHGGITVTGSATQL
;
A
#
# COMPACT_ATOMS: atom_id res chain seq x y z
N MET A 1 -3.14 13.65 -11.44
CA MET A 1 -3.61 14.06 -12.78
C MET A 1 -3.47 15.57 -13.01
N GLY A 2 -4.24 16.44 -12.35
CA GLY A 2 -4.24 17.90 -12.63
C GLY A 2 -2.86 18.59 -12.63
N SER A 3 -2.08 18.41 -11.56
CA SER A 3 -0.70 18.92 -11.49
C SER A 3 0.24 18.37 -12.59
N ALA A 4 0.05 17.11 -12.98
CA ALA A 4 0.85 16.46 -14.03
C ALA A 4 0.46 16.97 -15.43
N LEU A 5 -0.83 17.19 -15.67
CA LEU A 5 -1.36 17.82 -16.88
C LEU A 5 -0.81 19.24 -17.05
N GLY A 6 -0.84 20.05 -15.99
CA GLY A 6 -0.19 21.37 -15.99
C GLY A 6 1.32 21.29 -16.31
N SER A 7 2.02 20.34 -15.70
CA SER A 7 3.45 20.15 -15.98
C SER A 7 3.71 19.79 -17.45
N GLY A 8 2.86 18.94 -18.04
CA GLY A 8 2.94 18.52 -19.43
C GLY A 8 2.66 19.64 -20.43
N LEU A 9 1.79 20.60 -20.06
CA LEU A 9 1.45 21.74 -20.90
C LEU A 9 2.64 22.66 -21.19
N LEU A 10 3.58 22.78 -20.25
CA LEU A 10 4.63 23.80 -20.32
C LEU A 10 6.04 23.22 -20.48
N ARG A 11 6.35 22.05 -19.90
CA ARG A 11 7.72 21.50 -19.86
C ARG A 11 8.44 21.47 -21.22
N PRO A 12 7.83 21.00 -22.31
CA PRO A 12 8.50 20.88 -23.61
C PRO A 12 8.74 22.25 -24.28
N PHE A 13 7.97 23.27 -23.88
CA PHE A 13 7.93 24.58 -24.54
C PHE A 13 8.53 25.69 -23.68
N LEU A 14 8.96 25.41 -22.45
CA LEU A 14 9.51 26.42 -21.54
C LEU A 14 10.78 27.07 -22.09
N LEU A 15 11.66 26.31 -22.75
CA LEU A 15 12.86 26.86 -23.41
C LEU A 15 12.49 27.69 -24.65
N LEU A 16 11.45 27.29 -25.38
CA LEU A 16 10.93 28.06 -26.52
C LEU A 16 10.26 29.36 -26.05
N TYR A 17 9.56 29.34 -24.92
CA TYR A 17 9.04 30.54 -24.27
C TYR A 17 10.18 31.50 -23.90
N ALA A 18 11.27 30.96 -23.34
CA ALA A 18 12.43 31.75 -22.96
C ALA A 18 13.03 32.50 -24.16
N ALA A 19 13.26 31.77 -25.27
CA ALA A 19 13.84 32.32 -26.48
C ALA A 19 12.89 33.26 -27.24
N GLY A 20 11.62 32.88 -27.37
CA GLY A 20 10.64 33.60 -28.20
C GLY A 20 9.95 34.77 -27.51
N ILE A 21 9.59 34.63 -26.23
CA ILE A 21 8.81 35.64 -25.50
C ILE A 21 9.67 36.38 -24.48
N SER A 22 10.47 35.67 -23.68
CA SER A 22 11.31 36.30 -22.66
C SER A 22 12.61 36.88 -23.21
N GLN A 23 12.90 36.70 -24.50
CA GLN A 23 14.11 37.16 -25.20
C GLN A 23 15.42 36.75 -24.51
N LEU A 24 15.43 35.57 -23.88
CA LEU A 24 16.60 34.97 -23.24
C LEU A 24 17.35 34.08 -24.21
N SER A 25 18.69 34.05 -24.11
CA SER A 25 19.47 33.00 -24.76
C SER A 25 19.14 31.63 -24.14
N ILE A 26 19.24 30.58 -24.95
CA ILE A 26 18.99 29.20 -24.52
C ILE A 26 19.91 28.81 -23.34
N GLU A 27 21.14 29.31 -23.35
CA GLU A 27 22.14 29.11 -22.30
C GLU A 27 21.69 29.68 -20.95
N VAL A 28 21.25 30.95 -20.94
CA VAL A 28 20.77 31.62 -19.71
C VAL A 28 19.46 30.98 -19.22
N ALA A 29 18.58 30.57 -20.14
CA ALA A 29 17.36 29.86 -19.79
C ALA A 29 17.64 28.50 -19.13
N GLY A 30 18.62 27.75 -19.66
CA GLY A 30 19.09 26.49 -19.07
C GLY A 30 19.72 26.68 -17.69
N LEU A 31 20.53 27.71 -17.50
CA LEU A 31 21.10 28.09 -16.20
C LEU A 31 20.01 28.44 -15.18
N ALA A 32 19.02 29.25 -15.57
CA ALA A 32 17.91 29.60 -14.69
C ALA A 32 17.09 28.37 -14.24
N ARG A 33 16.82 27.43 -15.16
CA ARG A 33 16.12 26.18 -14.86
C ARG A 33 16.93 25.29 -13.89
N SER A 34 18.24 25.20 -14.11
CA SER A 34 19.15 24.44 -13.25
C SER A 34 19.26 25.06 -11.84
N ALA A 35 19.39 26.38 -11.76
CA ALA A 35 19.39 27.11 -10.49
C ALA A 35 18.09 26.90 -9.71
N GLY A 36 16.94 26.93 -10.39
CA GLY A 36 15.66 26.61 -9.77
C GLY A 36 15.58 25.19 -9.21
N PHE A 37 16.12 24.20 -9.92
CA PHE A 37 16.22 22.83 -9.44
C PHE A 37 17.09 22.70 -8.17
N ILE A 38 18.24 23.38 -8.13
CA ILE A 38 19.15 23.40 -6.97
C ILE A 38 18.48 24.06 -5.76
N VAL A 39 17.83 25.21 -5.96
CA VAL A 39 17.06 25.88 -4.91
C VAL A 39 15.94 24.95 -4.40
N GLY A 40 15.24 24.26 -5.30
CA GLY A 40 14.22 23.30 -4.94
C GLY A 40 14.75 22.14 -4.09
N LEU A 41 15.91 21.58 -4.45
CA LEU A 41 16.58 20.54 -3.64
C LEU A 41 16.89 21.02 -2.22
N ALA A 42 17.34 22.26 -2.06
CA ALA A 42 17.64 22.84 -0.75
C ALA A 42 16.39 23.01 0.14
N VAL A 43 15.18 23.04 -0.45
CA VAL A 43 13.91 23.15 0.27
C VAL A 43 13.39 21.78 0.73
N VAL A 44 13.75 20.69 0.05
CA VAL A 44 13.24 19.33 0.34
C VAL A 44 13.37 18.93 1.82
N PRO A 45 14.52 19.10 2.51
CA PRO A 45 14.64 18.74 3.93
C PRO A 45 13.74 19.57 4.86
N ARG A 46 13.42 20.82 4.49
CA ARG A 46 12.50 21.67 5.26
C ARG A 46 11.05 21.24 5.02
N ALA A 47 10.69 20.93 3.78
CA ALA A 47 9.37 20.39 3.46
C ALA A 47 9.10 19.06 4.18
N GLY A 48 10.10 18.17 4.26
CA GLY A 48 10.03 16.94 5.06
C GLY A 48 9.75 17.21 6.53
N ARG A 49 10.55 18.07 7.18
CA ARG A 49 10.31 18.45 8.59
C ARG A 49 8.92 19.04 8.82
N TRP A 50 8.42 19.85 7.89
CA TRP A 50 7.09 20.43 8.00
C TRP A 50 5.98 19.38 7.90
N VAL A 51 6.14 18.39 7.01
CA VAL A 51 5.27 17.21 6.96
C VAL A 51 5.31 16.44 8.28
N ASP A 52 6.51 16.24 8.83
CA ASP A 52 6.71 15.46 10.06
C ASP A 52 6.06 16.10 11.30
N THR A 53 5.89 17.43 11.30
CA THR A 53 5.14 18.15 12.36
C THR A 53 3.62 17.95 12.32
N GLY A 54 3.10 17.06 11.48
CA GLY A 54 1.67 16.69 11.45
C GLY A 54 0.81 17.55 10.52
N ALA A 55 1.36 18.62 9.93
CA ALA A 55 0.71 19.39 8.88
C ALA A 55 0.81 18.63 7.55
N ARG A 56 0.04 17.56 7.31
CA ARG A 56 0.24 16.71 6.11
C ARG A 56 -0.30 17.33 4.81
N THR A 57 -1.44 18.03 4.85
CA THR A 57 -2.06 18.67 3.68
C THR A 57 -1.53 20.08 3.38
N ARG A 58 -1.18 20.86 4.41
CA ARG A 58 -0.72 22.26 4.26
C ARG A 58 0.57 22.41 3.41
N PRO A 59 1.61 21.56 3.56
CA PRO A 59 2.80 21.58 2.72
C PRO A 59 2.46 21.28 1.26
N MET A 60 1.52 20.35 1.00
CA MET A 60 1.06 20.04 -0.36
C MET A 60 0.30 21.23 -0.97
N MET A 61 -0.54 21.90 -0.20
CA MET A 61 -1.20 23.15 -0.63
C MET A 61 -0.17 24.24 -0.94
N ALA A 62 0.83 24.41 -0.07
CA ALA A 62 1.88 25.40 -0.26
C ALA A 62 2.71 25.12 -1.53
N THR A 63 3.08 23.86 -1.81
CA THR A 63 3.80 23.52 -3.04
C THR A 63 2.96 23.77 -4.29
N LEU A 64 1.66 23.48 -4.27
CA LEU A 64 0.76 23.80 -5.38
C LEU A 64 0.59 25.31 -5.58
N LEU A 65 0.48 26.09 -4.49
CA LEU A 65 0.40 27.55 -4.55
C LEU A 65 1.68 28.16 -5.14
N ILE A 66 2.85 27.72 -4.68
CA ILE A 66 4.15 28.15 -5.20
C ILE A 66 4.23 27.93 -6.72
N ARG A 67 3.75 26.77 -7.20
CA ARG A 67 3.73 26.46 -8.64
C ARG A 67 2.76 27.35 -9.41
N ALA A 68 1.58 27.62 -8.86
CA ALA A 68 0.62 28.54 -9.46
C ALA A 68 1.18 29.97 -9.55
N LEU A 69 1.81 30.46 -8.48
CA LEU A 69 2.48 31.76 -8.45
C LEU A 69 3.63 31.84 -9.47
N GLY A 70 4.40 30.77 -9.62
CA GLY A 70 5.43 30.67 -10.66
C GLY A 70 4.85 30.85 -12.07
N MET A 71 3.69 30.25 -12.37
CA MET A 71 3.05 30.44 -13.68
C MET A 71 2.50 31.86 -13.84
N ALA A 72 1.96 32.45 -12.78
CA ALA A 72 1.52 33.84 -12.80
C ALA A 72 2.68 34.81 -13.04
N SER A 73 3.86 34.55 -12.47
CA SER A 73 5.07 35.37 -12.73
C SER A 73 5.45 35.40 -14.20
N LEU A 74 5.29 34.29 -14.92
CA LEU A 74 5.57 34.23 -16.36
C LEU A 74 4.63 35.15 -17.17
N LEU A 75 3.40 35.34 -16.71
CA LEU A 75 2.38 36.17 -17.40
C LEU A 75 2.42 37.63 -16.97
N LEU A 76 2.69 37.90 -15.70
CA LEU A 76 2.61 39.23 -15.09
C LEU A 76 3.92 40.01 -15.17
N ILE A 77 5.06 39.31 -15.25
CA ILE A 77 6.40 39.92 -15.28
C ILE A 77 7.05 39.53 -16.61
N PRO A 78 6.86 40.32 -17.69
CA PRO A 78 7.45 40.02 -18.98
C PRO A 78 8.99 40.10 -18.92
N GLY A 79 9.65 39.28 -19.74
CA GLY A 79 11.10 39.28 -19.90
C GLY A 79 11.86 38.35 -18.94
N PRO A 80 13.19 38.53 -18.83
CA PRO A 80 14.08 37.60 -18.13
C PRO A 80 13.75 37.38 -16.65
N ALA A 81 13.35 38.44 -15.94
CA ALA A 81 13.10 38.38 -14.51
C ALA A 81 11.93 37.44 -14.16
N GLY A 82 10.80 37.56 -14.89
CA GLY A 82 9.66 36.66 -14.70
C GLY A 82 9.98 35.22 -15.03
N PHE A 83 10.80 34.98 -16.05
CA PHE A 83 11.27 33.64 -16.41
C PHE A 83 12.13 33.00 -15.31
N VAL A 84 13.09 33.74 -14.74
CA VAL A 84 13.95 33.26 -13.64
C VAL A 84 13.12 32.95 -12.40
N ILE A 85 12.21 33.85 -12.00
CA ILE A 85 11.29 33.63 -10.88
C ILE A 85 10.46 32.37 -11.09
N THR A 86 9.91 32.20 -12.30
CA THR A 86 9.14 31.01 -12.68
C THR A 86 9.96 29.73 -12.52
N CYS A 87 11.21 29.72 -13.00
CA CYS A 87 12.11 28.57 -12.88
C CYS A 87 12.39 28.21 -11.42
N VAL A 88 12.62 29.20 -10.56
CA VAL A 88 12.86 28.98 -9.13
C VAL A 88 11.62 28.41 -8.44
N LEU A 89 10.46 29.03 -8.63
CA LEU A 89 9.22 28.58 -7.98
C LEU A 89 8.78 27.20 -8.48
N GLN A 90 8.92 26.92 -9.78
CA GLN A 90 8.67 25.58 -10.32
C GLN A 90 9.68 24.56 -9.81
N GLY A 91 10.96 24.93 -9.68
CA GLY A 91 11.99 24.07 -9.09
C GLY A 91 11.64 23.67 -7.66
N ILE A 92 11.24 24.62 -6.82
CA ILE A 92 10.77 24.36 -5.45
C ILE A 92 9.58 23.40 -5.45
N GLY A 93 8.55 23.70 -6.24
CA GLY A 93 7.35 22.88 -6.30
C GLY A 93 7.58 21.47 -6.84
N ASN A 94 8.45 21.31 -7.84
CA ASN A 94 8.77 20.01 -8.45
C ASN A 94 9.56 19.10 -7.50
N GLN A 95 10.46 19.68 -6.70
CA GLN A 95 11.29 18.90 -5.78
C GLN A 95 10.59 18.59 -4.45
N ALA A 96 9.83 19.55 -3.91
CA ALA A 96 9.07 19.33 -2.67
C ALA A 96 7.78 18.53 -2.91
N GLY A 97 7.17 18.63 -4.09
CA GLY A 97 5.88 18.01 -4.43
C GLY A 97 5.80 16.51 -4.16
N PRO A 98 6.75 15.67 -4.63
CA PRO A 98 6.73 14.23 -4.37
C PRO A 98 6.76 13.87 -2.87
N VAL A 99 7.49 14.64 -2.06
CA VAL A 99 7.57 14.43 -0.60
C VAL A 99 6.24 14.76 0.06
N THR A 100 5.66 15.92 -0.24
CA THR A 100 4.38 16.35 0.34
C THR A 100 3.21 15.48 -0.14
N GLN A 101 3.24 15.04 -1.39
CA GLN A 101 2.25 14.13 -1.95
C GLN A 101 2.35 12.73 -1.34
N GLY A 102 3.56 12.18 -1.19
CA GLY A 102 3.78 10.89 -0.55
C GLY A 102 3.23 10.87 0.89
N ALA A 103 3.38 11.98 1.61
CA ALA A 103 2.88 12.13 2.97
C ALA A 103 1.35 12.16 3.08
N VAL A 104 0.69 12.88 2.17
CA VAL A 104 -0.78 12.90 2.06
C VAL A 104 -1.28 11.48 1.76
N VAL A 105 -0.70 10.81 0.77
CA VAL A 105 -1.09 9.45 0.37
C VAL A 105 -0.89 8.46 1.51
N SER A 106 0.27 8.49 2.18
CA SER A 106 0.53 7.62 3.33
C SER A 106 -0.40 7.85 4.51
N SER A 107 -1.08 8.99 4.55
CA SER A 107 -2.07 9.30 5.58
C SER A 107 -3.47 8.79 5.23
N LEU A 108 -3.74 8.55 3.94
CA LEU A 108 -5.05 8.20 3.42
C LEU A 108 -5.17 6.72 3.03
N SER A 109 -4.05 6.02 2.79
CA SER A 109 -4.05 4.60 2.39
C SER A 109 -3.07 3.75 3.21
N ARG A 110 -3.44 2.50 3.50
CA ARG A 110 -2.67 1.54 4.31
C ARG A 110 -2.44 0.22 3.56
N GLY A 111 -1.33 -0.47 3.84
CA GLY A 111 -1.03 -1.80 3.26
C GLY A 111 -1.04 -1.84 1.73
N PHE A 112 -1.66 -2.87 1.14
CA PHE A 112 -1.74 -3.07 -0.31
C PHE A 112 -2.45 -1.93 -1.06
N GLU A 113 -3.41 -1.25 -0.41
CA GLU A 113 -4.09 -0.09 -1.00
C GLU A 113 -3.12 1.08 -1.22
N ARG A 114 -2.10 1.23 -0.36
CA ARG A 114 -1.07 2.26 -0.54
C ARG A 114 -0.24 2.00 -1.78
N ASP A 115 0.15 0.76 -2.02
CA ASP A 115 0.94 0.39 -3.20
C ASP A 115 0.12 0.55 -4.49
N ALA A 116 -1.16 0.18 -4.47
CA ALA A 116 -2.09 0.39 -5.57
C ALA A 116 -2.33 1.88 -5.84
N VAL A 117 -2.51 2.70 -4.79
CA VAL A 117 -2.69 4.16 -4.93
C VAL A 117 -1.41 4.82 -5.45
N LEU A 118 -0.22 4.43 -4.95
CA LEU A 118 1.05 4.95 -5.44
C LEU A 118 1.33 4.53 -6.89
N ALA A 119 0.96 3.31 -7.28
CA ALA A 119 1.00 2.87 -8.67
C ALA A 119 0.04 3.69 -9.55
N SER A 120 -1.21 3.86 -9.12
CA SER A 120 -2.23 4.67 -9.79
C SER A 120 -1.78 6.11 -9.98
N ILE A 121 -1.15 6.71 -8.97
CA ILE A 121 -0.58 8.06 -9.02
C ILE A 121 0.49 8.18 -10.11
N ARG A 122 1.35 7.16 -10.28
CA ARG A 122 2.38 7.17 -11.32
C ARG A 122 1.74 7.07 -12.71
N SER A 123 0.80 6.14 -12.90
CA SER A 123 0.09 5.97 -14.17
C SER A 123 -0.72 7.22 -14.55
N LEU A 124 -1.50 7.78 -13.62
CA LEU A 124 -2.21 9.05 -13.80
C LEU A 124 -1.26 10.25 -13.95
N GLY A 125 -0.08 10.19 -13.34
CA GLY A 125 0.98 11.19 -13.53
C GLY A 125 1.45 11.21 -14.98
N ASN A 126 1.80 10.04 -15.51
CA ASN A 126 2.28 9.88 -16.89
C ASN A 126 1.18 10.22 -17.91
N ALA A 127 -0.05 9.74 -17.70
CA ALA A 127 -1.19 10.08 -18.54
C ALA A 127 -1.47 11.60 -18.53
N GLY A 128 -1.39 12.24 -17.37
CA GLY A 128 -1.55 13.68 -17.23
C GLY A 128 -0.46 14.46 -17.98
N LEU A 129 0.82 14.16 -17.72
CA LEU A 129 1.97 14.74 -18.45
C LEU A 129 1.77 14.63 -19.96
N GLY A 130 1.28 13.47 -20.41
CA GLY A 130 1.09 13.20 -21.81
C GLY A 130 -0.05 13.96 -22.48
N ALA A 131 -1.21 13.98 -21.84
CA ALA A 131 -2.34 14.79 -22.29
C ALA A 131 -1.97 16.28 -22.33
N GLY A 132 -1.21 16.76 -21.34
CA GLY A 132 -0.69 18.13 -21.32
C GLY A 132 0.22 18.41 -22.51
N ALA A 133 1.15 17.52 -22.83
CA ALA A 133 2.07 17.69 -23.95
C ALA A 133 1.37 17.72 -25.33
N LEU A 134 0.34 16.89 -25.50
CA LEU A 134 -0.52 16.89 -26.69
C LEU A 134 -1.24 18.22 -26.86
N LEU A 135 -1.90 18.70 -25.80
CA LEU A 135 -2.59 20.00 -25.80
C LEU A 135 -1.60 21.16 -26.04
N ALA A 136 -0.39 21.06 -25.48
CA ALA A 136 0.67 22.03 -25.69
C ALA A 136 1.15 22.11 -27.13
N THR A 137 1.24 20.96 -27.80
CA THR A 137 1.64 20.92 -29.22
C THR A 137 0.64 21.64 -30.11
N VAL A 138 -0.67 21.45 -29.86
CA VAL A 138 -1.74 22.15 -30.58
C VAL A 138 -1.71 23.65 -30.29
N ALA A 139 -1.57 24.04 -29.02
CA ALA A 139 -1.55 25.45 -28.63
C ALA A 139 -0.27 26.17 -29.10
N ALA A 140 0.88 25.50 -29.12
CA ALA A 140 2.14 26.07 -29.60
C ALA A 140 2.08 26.47 -31.09
N ALA A 141 1.23 25.81 -31.89
CA ALA A 141 0.99 26.20 -33.28
C ALA A 141 0.35 27.60 -33.42
N ALA A 142 -0.28 28.13 -32.35
CA ALA A 142 -0.84 29.48 -32.30
C ALA A 142 0.20 30.57 -31.93
N GLY A 143 1.49 30.24 -31.91
CA GLY A 143 2.58 31.19 -31.65
C GLY A 143 2.61 31.73 -30.22
N GLY A 144 3.05 32.98 -30.03
CA GLY A 144 3.28 33.57 -28.71
C GLY A 144 2.03 33.64 -27.82
N LEU A 145 0.86 33.91 -28.42
CA LEU A 145 -0.44 33.87 -27.72
C LEU A 145 -0.75 32.46 -27.20
N GLY A 146 -0.49 31.43 -28.01
CA GLY A 146 -0.65 30.03 -27.59
C GLY A 146 0.22 29.65 -26.41
N MET A 147 1.47 30.13 -26.38
CA MET A 147 2.39 29.91 -25.25
C MET A 147 1.93 30.60 -23.96
N GLN A 148 1.35 31.80 -24.05
CA GLN A 148 0.74 32.48 -22.90
C GLN A 148 -0.50 31.73 -22.38
N TRP A 149 -1.34 31.23 -23.28
CA TRP A 149 -2.48 30.37 -22.91
C TRP A 149 -2.04 29.10 -22.18
N LEU A 150 -0.95 28.46 -22.62
CA LEU A 150 -0.41 27.28 -21.95
C LEU A 150 0.06 27.59 -20.53
N ALA A 151 0.74 28.72 -20.33
CA ALA A 151 1.15 29.15 -18.99
C ALA A 151 -0.08 29.43 -18.09
N ALA A 152 -1.11 30.10 -18.61
CA ALA A 152 -2.34 30.37 -17.88
C ALA A 152 -3.10 29.08 -17.50
N ALA A 153 -3.30 28.18 -18.46
CA ALA A 153 -3.94 26.89 -18.24
C ALA A 153 -3.20 26.04 -17.21
N THR A 154 -1.85 26.07 -17.25
CA THR A 154 -1.01 25.41 -16.26
C THR A 154 -1.21 25.97 -14.85
N GLY A 155 -1.26 27.30 -14.71
CA GLY A 155 -1.55 27.96 -13.44
C GLY A 155 -2.91 27.58 -12.87
N VAL A 156 -3.95 27.60 -13.71
CA VAL A 156 -5.31 27.20 -13.34
C VAL A 156 -5.37 25.73 -12.90
N ALA A 157 -4.68 24.82 -13.58
CA ALA A 157 -4.62 23.42 -13.19
C ALA A 157 -4.00 23.21 -11.79
N TYR A 158 -2.99 24.00 -11.42
CA TYR A 158 -2.44 23.99 -10.06
C TYR A 158 -3.42 24.56 -9.03
N LEU A 159 -4.15 25.63 -9.35
CA LEU A 159 -5.17 26.20 -8.47
C LEU A 159 -6.36 25.25 -8.24
N ILE A 160 -6.84 24.58 -9.29
CA ILE A 160 -7.87 23.54 -9.15
C ILE A 160 -7.36 22.40 -8.27
N SER A 161 -6.13 21.94 -8.48
CA SER A 161 -5.51 20.91 -7.64
C SER A 161 -5.38 21.36 -6.18
N LEU A 162 -5.08 22.64 -5.95
CA LEU A 162 -5.00 23.26 -4.62
C LEU A 162 -6.37 23.30 -3.93
N LEU A 163 -7.43 23.67 -4.67
CA LEU A 163 -8.78 23.67 -4.15
C LEU A 163 -9.22 22.25 -3.78
N LEU A 164 -8.97 21.27 -4.65
CA LEU A 164 -9.30 19.87 -4.39
C LEU A 164 -8.56 19.30 -3.19
N ILE A 165 -7.28 19.62 -2.99
CA ILE A 165 -6.57 19.13 -1.80
C ILE A 165 -7.03 19.85 -0.52
N SER A 166 -7.50 21.10 -0.63
CA SER A 166 -7.99 21.88 0.52
C SER A 166 -9.28 21.31 1.12
N THR A 167 -10.05 20.53 0.34
CA THR A 167 -11.25 19.84 0.83
C THR A 167 -10.94 18.51 1.51
N VAL A 168 -9.69 18.02 1.42
CA VAL A 168 -9.25 16.78 2.07
C VAL A 168 -8.88 17.09 3.52
N ALA A 169 -9.78 16.76 4.45
CA ALA A 169 -9.53 16.89 5.89
C ALA A 169 -8.73 15.67 6.39
N ILE A 170 -7.43 15.85 6.58
CA ILE A 170 -6.59 14.88 7.32
C ILE A 170 -6.51 15.40 8.76
N PRO A 171 -7.05 14.68 9.76
CA PRO A 171 -6.96 15.10 11.16
C PRO A 171 -5.50 15.37 11.53
N ALA A 172 -5.24 16.54 12.11
CA ALA A 172 -3.93 16.89 12.64
C ALA A 172 -3.67 16.03 13.88
N VAL A 173 -3.15 14.82 13.69
CA VAL A 173 -2.55 14.07 14.78
C VAL A 173 -1.28 14.83 15.15
N ASP A 174 -1.23 15.35 16.38
CA ASP A 174 -0.13 16.16 16.88
C ASP A 174 1.10 15.27 17.15
N LEU A 175 1.82 14.94 16.07
CA LEU A 175 3.03 14.12 16.04
C LEU A 175 4.28 14.88 16.52
N ALA A 176 4.12 16.14 16.94
CA ALA A 176 5.21 16.96 17.45
C ALA A 176 5.84 16.37 18.74
N ALA A 177 5.07 15.61 19.53
CA ALA A 177 5.58 14.91 20.70
C ALA A 177 6.36 13.62 20.35
N SER A 178 5.94 12.87 19.33
CA SER A 178 6.60 11.61 18.91
C SER A 178 7.87 11.85 18.07
N SER A 179 7.93 12.97 17.34
CA SER A 179 9.09 13.34 16.52
C SER A 179 10.33 13.79 17.33
N ARG A 180 10.19 14.18 18.60
CA ARG A 180 11.34 14.50 19.47
C ARG A 180 12.13 13.27 19.95
N ARG A 181 11.57 12.06 19.87
CA ARG A 181 12.24 10.83 20.35
C ARG A 181 12.76 9.90 19.24
N ARG A 182 12.36 10.07 17.96
CA ARG A 182 12.92 9.29 16.84
C ARG A 182 14.28 9.84 16.42
N HIS A 183 15.33 9.16 16.89
CA HIS A 183 16.75 9.39 16.65
C HIS A 183 17.11 10.28 15.44
N LEU A 184 17.43 11.54 15.73
CA LEU A 184 18.35 12.39 14.98
C LEU A 184 19.82 12.11 15.35
N GLY A 185 20.12 10.88 15.82
CA GLY A 185 21.46 10.42 16.13
C GLY A 185 22.22 9.93 14.88
N PRO A 186 23.57 9.81 14.96
CA PRO A 186 24.40 9.16 13.95
C PRO A 186 23.86 7.77 13.57
N LEU A 187 24.19 7.28 12.38
CA LEU A 187 23.88 5.89 12.00
C LEU A 187 24.62 4.91 12.93
N ASP A 188 23.91 3.91 13.45
CA ASP A 188 24.51 2.81 14.19
C ASP A 188 25.51 2.07 13.28
N GLU A 189 26.60 1.54 13.87
CA GLU A 189 27.66 0.87 13.11
C GLU A 189 27.14 -0.31 12.27
N ALA A 190 26.12 -1.02 12.78
CA ALA A 190 25.48 -2.15 12.11
C ALA A 190 24.75 -1.76 10.81
N ASP A 191 24.27 -0.52 10.70
CA ASP A 191 23.50 -0.02 9.56
C ASP A 191 24.38 0.59 8.45
N LYS A 192 25.64 0.91 8.77
CA LYS A 192 26.58 1.54 7.82
C LYS A 192 26.82 0.71 6.56
N PRO A 193 26.99 -0.62 6.60
CA PRO A 193 27.20 -1.43 5.39
C PRO A 193 26.02 -1.36 4.42
N ALA A 194 24.79 -1.51 4.92
CA ALA A 194 23.57 -1.45 4.10
C ALA A 194 23.39 -0.05 3.49
N MET A 195 23.62 1.00 4.28
CA MET A 195 23.55 2.37 3.76
C MET A 195 24.70 2.70 2.80
N ARG A 196 25.88 2.10 2.95
CA ARG A 196 26.99 2.23 1.99
C ARG A 196 26.64 1.55 0.67
N GLN A 197 26.06 0.35 0.71
CA GLN A 197 25.57 -0.34 -0.48
C GLN A 197 24.50 0.48 -1.21
N LEU A 198 23.55 1.04 -0.46
CA LEU A 198 22.54 1.95 -1.02
C LEU A 198 23.17 3.19 -1.67
N ASN A 199 24.16 3.80 -1.03
CA ASN A 199 24.87 4.95 -1.60
C ASN A 199 25.60 4.58 -2.89
N LEU A 200 26.22 3.40 -2.96
CA LEU A 200 26.86 2.92 -4.19
C LEU A 200 25.84 2.69 -5.31
N LEU A 201 24.69 2.11 -5.01
CA LEU A 201 23.58 1.97 -5.96
C LEU A 201 23.07 3.34 -6.44
N ASN A 202 22.92 4.29 -5.53
CA ASN A 202 22.50 5.65 -5.87
C ASN A 202 23.50 6.36 -6.80
N VAL A 203 24.80 6.15 -6.61
CA VAL A 203 25.85 6.68 -7.50
C VAL A 203 25.82 5.97 -8.86
N ALA A 204 25.70 4.64 -8.88
CA ALA A 204 25.61 3.86 -10.11
C ALA A 204 24.36 4.21 -10.93
N ASN A 205 23.31 4.75 -10.28
CA ASN A 205 22.09 5.22 -10.91
C ASN A 205 22.23 6.61 -11.58
N LEU A 206 23.23 7.43 -11.22
CA LEU A 206 23.35 8.81 -11.72
C LEU A 206 23.38 8.92 -13.26
N PRO A 207 24.10 8.06 -14.01
CA PRO A 207 24.11 8.14 -15.47
C PRO A 207 22.72 7.95 -16.09
N TYR A 208 21.84 7.18 -15.45
CA TYR A 208 20.47 6.98 -15.92
C TYR A 208 19.58 8.22 -15.71
N ALA A 209 19.95 9.15 -14.83
CA ALA A 209 19.21 10.39 -14.68
C ALA A 209 19.28 11.26 -15.95
N LEU A 210 20.36 11.16 -16.73
CA LEU A 210 20.54 11.88 -17.99
C LEU A 210 19.54 11.46 -19.07
N CYS A 211 18.94 10.25 -18.96
CA CYS A 211 18.02 9.77 -19.98
C CYS A 211 16.82 10.72 -20.13
N PHE A 212 16.25 11.20 -19.02
CA PHE A 212 15.04 12.02 -19.04
C PHE A 212 15.16 13.31 -19.87
N ASP A 213 16.37 13.85 -20.02
CA ASP A 213 16.61 15.09 -20.75
C ASP A 213 17.05 14.85 -22.21
N ILE A 214 17.12 13.60 -22.68
CA ILE A 214 17.48 13.30 -24.08
C ILE A 214 16.41 13.81 -25.05
N LEU A 215 15.15 13.49 -24.80
CA LEU A 215 14.05 13.93 -25.66
C LEU A 215 13.72 15.42 -25.48
N GLU A 216 13.94 15.97 -24.27
CA GLU A 216 13.63 17.37 -23.94
C GLU A 216 14.74 18.36 -24.33
N VAL A 217 16.01 17.94 -24.30
CA VAL A 217 17.17 18.82 -24.47
C VAL A 217 18.05 18.39 -25.63
N ALA A 218 18.47 17.12 -25.67
CA ALA A 218 19.46 16.67 -26.66
C ALA A 218 18.89 16.61 -28.09
N LEU A 219 17.75 15.92 -28.29
CA LEU A 219 17.19 15.74 -29.62
C LEU A 219 16.73 17.05 -30.27
N PRO A 220 16.03 17.98 -29.58
CA PRO A 220 15.67 19.26 -30.17
C PRO A 220 16.89 20.08 -30.62
N ALA A 221 17.96 20.08 -29.80
CA ALA A 221 19.21 20.72 -30.18
C ALA A 221 19.81 20.10 -31.44
N ILE A 222 19.97 18.77 -31.49
CA ILE A 222 20.55 18.06 -32.65
C ILE A 222 19.70 18.26 -33.91
N LEU A 223 18.37 18.17 -33.80
CA LEU A 223 17.46 18.37 -34.92
C LEU A 223 17.64 19.74 -35.57
N VAL A 224 17.76 20.79 -34.76
CA VAL A 224 17.84 22.17 -35.25
C VAL A 224 19.27 22.54 -35.66
N THR A 225 20.28 22.21 -34.86
CA THR A 225 21.66 22.69 -35.06
C THR A 225 22.50 21.79 -35.95
N GLN A 226 22.28 20.47 -35.93
CA GLN A 226 23.07 19.51 -36.70
C GLN A 226 22.33 19.01 -37.95
N LEU A 227 21.05 18.66 -37.80
CA LEU A 227 20.26 18.08 -38.89
C LEU A 227 19.57 19.13 -39.77
N LEU A 228 19.49 20.39 -39.30
CA LEU A 228 18.77 21.47 -39.95
C LEU A 228 17.32 21.09 -40.29
N ALA A 229 16.72 20.22 -39.47
CA ALA A 229 15.37 19.73 -39.63
C ALA A 229 14.38 20.68 -38.93
N SER A 230 13.11 20.61 -39.36
CA SER A 230 12.05 21.40 -38.72
C SER A 230 11.94 21.09 -37.22
N ALA A 231 11.81 22.13 -36.40
CA ALA A 231 11.58 22.00 -34.95
C ALA A 231 10.30 21.20 -34.62
N SER A 232 9.37 21.05 -35.57
CA SER A 232 8.17 20.21 -35.42
C SER A 232 8.49 18.74 -35.17
N TRP A 233 9.64 18.24 -35.62
CA TRP A 233 10.10 16.87 -35.32
C TRP A 233 10.31 16.65 -33.83
N ALA A 234 10.84 17.64 -33.11
CA ALA A 234 11.06 17.52 -31.67
C ALA A 234 9.73 17.33 -30.93
N SER A 235 8.71 18.13 -31.28
CA SER A 235 7.35 17.99 -30.74
C SER A 235 6.74 16.63 -31.09
N GLY A 236 6.89 16.18 -32.34
CA GLY A 236 6.38 14.89 -32.79
C GLY A 236 7.02 13.70 -32.05
N ILE A 237 8.33 13.73 -31.85
CA ILE A 237 9.05 12.70 -31.09
C ILE A 237 8.63 12.69 -29.63
N PHE A 238 8.49 13.87 -29.00
CA PHE A 238 8.07 13.99 -27.61
C PHE A 238 6.64 13.46 -27.39
N VAL A 239 5.73 13.81 -28.29
CA VAL A 239 4.35 13.31 -28.31
C VAL A 239 4.31 11.80 -28.56
N GLY A 240 5.10 11.30 -29.53
CA GLY A 240 5.21 9.88 -29.82
C GLY A 240 5.70 9.08 -28.61
N ASN A 241 6.76 9.55 -27.95
CA ASN A 241 7.26 8.95 -26.70
C ASN A 241 6.17 8.88 -25.64
N THR A 242 5.44 9.96 -25.46
CA THR A 242 4.35 10.04 -24.49
C THR A 242 3.26 9.00 -24.75
N VAL A 243 2.79 8.88 -26.00
CA VAL A 243 1.77 7.90 -26.37
C VAL A 243 2.31 6.48 -26.14
N LEU A 244 3.56 6.23 -26.51
CA LEU A 244 4.22 4.94 -26.28
C LEU A 244 4.36 4.63 -24.79
N VAL A 245 4.69 5.61 -23.93
CA VAL A 245 4.70 5.41 -22.47
C VAL A 245 3.32 4.99 -22.00
N ILE A 246 2.25 5.70 -22.38
CA ILE A 246 0.88 5.36 -21.95
C ILE A 246 0.47 3.95 -22.42
N VAL A 247 0.78 3.60 -23.67
CA VAL A 247 0.37 2.32 -24.29
C VAL A 247 1.21 1.14 -23.79
N LEU A 248 2.54 1.32 -23.70
CA LEU A 248 3.48 0.23 -23.39
C LEU A 248 3.74 0.06 -21.89
N GLN A 249 3.42 1.06 -21.06
CA GLN A 249 3.74 1.01 -19.62
C GLN A 249 3.12 -0.22 -18.94
N LEU A 250 1.83 -0.49 -19.12
CA LEU A 250 1.18 -1.63 -18.47
C LEU A 250 1.74 -2.98 -18.95
N PRO A 251 1.84 -3.28 -20.27
CA PRO A 251 2.45 -4.52 -20.75
C PRO A 251 3.88 -4.73 -20.26
N VAL A 252 4.70 -3.67 -20.28
CA VAL A 252 6.11 -3.74 -19.86
C VAL A 252 6.21 -3.98 -18.36
N VAL A 253 5.42 -3.30 -17.53
CA VAL A 253 5.38 -3.51 -16.08
C VAL A 253 4.97 -4.95 -15.73
N ILE A 254 3.95 -5.51 -16.40
CA ILE A 254 3.54 -6.91 -16.22
C ILE A 254 4.66 -7.88 -16.59
N TRP A 255 5.42 -7.60 -17.64
CA TRP A 255 6.56 -8.40 -18.06
C TRP A 255 7.72 -8.31 -17.05
N MET A 256 7.99 -7.11 -16.53
CA MET A 256 9.03 -6.85 -15.53
C MET A 256 8.76 -7.58 -14.22
N ALA A 257 7.49 -7.65 -13.80
CA ALA A 257 7.09 -8.33 -12.56
C ALA A 257 7.47 -9.82 -12.50
N ARG A 258 7.81 -10.44 -13.64
CA ARG A 258 8.20 -11.86 -13.74
C ARG A 258 9.72 -12.09 -13.71
N ARG A 259 10.53 -11.04 -13.60
CA ARG A 259 11.98 -11.11 -13.74
C ARG A 259 12.69 -10.50 -12.53
N GLN A 260 13.92 -10.94 -12.30
CA GLN A 260 14.77 -10.37 -11.25
C GLN A 260 14.97 -8.88 -11.49
N ARG A 261 14.73 -8.05 -10.46
CA ARG A 261 14.82 -6.59 -10.56
C ARG A 261 16.18 -6.13 -11.08
N LYS A 262 17.27 -6.67 -10.53
CA LYS A 262 18.65 -6.37 -11.00
C LYS A 262 18.89 -6.70 -12.48
N THR A 263 18.25 -7.76 -12.99
CA THR A 263 18.39 -8.18 -14.40
C THR A 263 17.61 -7.26 -15.32
N VAL A 264 16.39 -6.88 -14.91
CA VAL A 264 15.57 -5.91 -15.66
C VAL A 264 16.28 -4.55 -15.70
N PHE A 265 16.88 -4.12 -14.59
CA PHE A 265 17.65 -2.87 -14.53
C PHE A 265 18.85 -2.90 -15.48
N ALA A 266 19.66 -3.96 -15.43
CA ALA A 266 20.81 -4.11 -16.32
C ALA A 266 20.39 -4.12 -17.81
N LEU A 267 19.30 -4.82 -18.12
CA LEU A 267 18.73 -4.84 -19.47
C LEU A 267 18.21 -3.47 -19.91
N ALA A 268 17.60 -2.70 -19.01
CA ALA A 268 17.20 -1.32 -19.30
C ALA A 268 18.42 -0.47 -19.71
N GLY A 269 19.55 -0.62 -19.01
CA GLY A 269 20.81 0.03 -19.37
C GLY A 269 21.32 -0.36 -20.75
N LEU A 270 21.24 -1.65 -21.09
CA LEU A 270 21.62 -2.13 -22.42
C LEU A 270 20.72 -1.56 -23.52
N VAL A 271 19.39 -1.56 -23.32
CA VAL A 271 18.43 -1.01 -24.27
C VAL A 271 18.70 0.49 -24.50
N LEU A 272 18.89 1.26 -23.42
CA LEU A 272 19.24 2.68 -23.52
C LEU A 272 20.56 2.90 -24.27
N SER A 273 21.59 2.09 -24.00
CA SER A 273 22.88 2.17 -24.68
C SER A 273 22.77 1.91 -26.19
N VAL A 274 21.97 0.91 -26.57
CA VAL A 274 21.68 0.61 -28.00
C VAL A 274 20.94 1.78 -28.64
N SER A 275 19.98 2.39 -27.93
CA SER A 275 19.30 3.59 -28.41
C SER A 275 20.24 4.77 -28.59
N TYR A 276 21.19 5.00 -27.68
CA TYR A 276 22.19 6.06 -27.83
C TYR A 276 23.09 5.85 -29.05
N LEU A 277 23.49 4.61 -29.32
CA LEU A 277 24.21 4.26 -30.55
C LEU A 277 23.35 4.50 -31.79
N GLY A 278 22.06 4.16 -31.73
CA GLY A 278 21.09 4.45 -32.77
C GLY A 278 20.93 5.95 -33.02
N PHE A 279 20.88 6.78 -31.97
CA PHE A 279 20.80 8.23 -32.11
C PHE A 279 22.07 8.84 -32.71
N PHE A 280 23.24 8.31 -32.34
CA PHE A 280 24.51 8.70 -32.97
C PHE A 280 24.50 8.39 -34.48
N ALA A 281 24.08 7.17 -34.85
CA ALA A 281 23.99 6.77 -36.25
C ALA A 281 22.96 7.61 -37.02
N ALA A 282 21.77 7.84 -36.47
CA ALA A 282 20.74 8.66 -37.10
C ALA A 282 21.16 10.13 -37.21
N GLY A 283 21.89 10.67 -36.21
CA GLY A 283 22.42 12.03 -36.24
C GLY A 283 23.52 12.25 -37.28
N SER A 284 24.13 11.17 -37.78
CA SER A 284 25.08 11.24 -38.91
C SER A 284 24.40 11.37 -40.27
N LEU A 285 23.09 11.06 -40.34
CA LEU A 285 22.27 11.27 -41.54
C LEU A 285 21.80 12.72 -41.57
N GLY A 286 21.96 13.44 -42.68
CA GLY A 286 21.50 14.83 -42.80
C GLY A 286 19.98 14.98 -43.01
N GLY A 287 19.43 16.13 -42.62
CA GLY A 287 18.07 16.55 -42.99
C GLY A 287 16.95 15.68 -42.39
N ASN A 288 15.84 15.57 -43.13
CA ASN A 288 14.64 14.85 -42.68
C ASN A 288 14.86 13.33 -42.51
N ALA A 289 15.84 12.74 -43.22
CA ALA A 289 16.18 11.32 -43.05
C ALA A 289 16.78 11.05 -41.66
N GLY A 290 17.68 11.91 -41.19
CA GLY A 290 18.18 11.86 -39.82
C GLY A 290 17.08 12.08 -38.78
N ALA A 291 16.20 13.05 -39.03
CA ALA A 291 15.07 13.32 -38.14
C ALA A 291 14.11 12.11 -37.99
N ALA A 292 13.79 11.45 -39.11
CA ALA A 292 12.99 10.22 -39.11
C ALA A 292 13.73 9.06 -38.41
N GLY A 293 15.06 8.96 -38.59
CA GLY A 293 15.90 8.00 -37.87
C GLY A 293 15.87 8.21 -36.35
N LEU A 294 15.99 9.46 -35.89
CA LEU A 294 15.86 9.80 -34.46
C LEU A 294 14.48 9.43 -33.93
N ALA A 295 13.41 9.67 -34.71
CA ALA A 295 12.05 9.28 -34.33
C ALA A 295 11.84 7.76 -34.28
N ALA A 296 12.50 6.99 -35.14
CA ALA A 296 12.42 5.53 -35.09
C ALA A 296 13.17 4.96 -33.86
N VAL A 297 14.37 5.49 -33.59
CA VAL A 297 15.18 5.07 -32.43
C VAL A 297 14.53 5.47 -31.10
N SER A 298 13.77 6.56 -31.07
CA SER A 298 13.07 7.00 -29.86
C SER A 298 12.08 5.95 -29.34
N VAL A 299 11.51 5.10 -30.21
CA VAL A 299 10.64 3.99 -29.80
C VAL A 299 11.37 2.99 -28.90
N LEU A 300 12.60 2.60 -29.29
CA LEU A 300 13.43 1.71 -28.49
C LEU A 300 13.89 2.39 -27.20
N TYR A 301 14.20 3.69 -27.29
CA TYR A 301 14.58 4.49 -26.13
C TYR A 301 13.44 4.53 -25.10
N THR A 302 12.18 4.70 -25.54
CA THR A 302 10.99 4.69 -24.68
C THR A 302 10.86 3.37 -23.91
N LEU A 303 11.13 2.24 -24.56
CA LEU A 303 11.11 0.93 -23.89
C LEU A 303 12.13 0.87 -22.75
N GLY A 304 13.36 1.35 -23.00
CA GLY A 304 14.41 1.45 -21.99
C GLY A 304 14.03 2.37 -20.82
N GLU A 305 13.40 3.51 -21.12
CA GLU A 305 12.91 4.47 -20.12
C GLU A 305 11.84 3.84 -19.21
N ILE A 306 10.84 3.16 -19.78
CA ILE A 306 9.77 2.49 -19.00
C ILE A 306 10.38 1.42 -18.08
N MET A 307 11.30 0.61 -18.60
CA MET A 307 11.97 -0.43 -17.80
C MET A 307 12.76 0.16 -16.64
N TYR A 308 13.56 1.19 -16.92
CA TYR A 308 14.37 1.88 -15.91
C TYR A 308 13.49 2.49 -14.81
N THR A 309 12.48 3.27 -15.19
CA THR A 309 11.60 3.96 -14.24
C THR A 309 10.80 3.00 -13.37
N GLY A 310 10.38 1.86 -13.93
CA GLY A 310 9.63 0.84 -13.18
C GLY A 310 10.46 0.09 -12.13
N VAL A 311 11.76 -0.13 -12.36
CA VAL A 311 12.62 -0.86 -11.39
C VAL A 311 13.32 0.06 -10.40
N ASN A 312 13.71 1.28 -10.80
CA ASN A 312 14.60 2.12 -10.01
C ASN A 312 14.08 2.41 -8.59
N SER A 313 12.82 2.82 -8.46
CA SER A 313 12.23 3.09 -7.13
C SER A 313 12.00 1.81 -6.31
N ALA A 314 11.73 0.69 -6.98
CA ALA A 314 11.46 -0.60 -6.35
C ALA A 314 12.75 -1.22 -5.75
N LEU A 315 13.88 -1.07 -6.44
CA LEU A 315 15.18 -1.57 -5.98
C LEU A 315 15.64 -0.92 -4.67
N VAL A 316 15.39 0.38 -4.50
CA VAL A 316 15.72 1.11 -3.27
C VAL A 316 14.93 0.58 -2.07
N ILE A 317 13.66 0.24 -2.29
CA ILE A 317 12.78 -0.28 -1.24
C ILE A 317 13.26 -1.66 -0.78
N ASP A 318 13.69 -2.53 -1.71
CA ASP A 318 14.17 -3.87 -1.33
C ASP A 318 15.52 -3.87 -0.62
N VAL A 319 16.37 -2.89 -0.90
CA VAL A 319 17.73 -2.80 -0.34
C VAL A 319 17.73 -2.06 1.01
N ALA A 320 16.76 -1.16 1.21
CA ALA A 320 16.68 -0.37 2.43
C ALA A 320 16.22 -1.24 3.61
N PRO A 321 16.94 -1.20 4.76
CA PRO A 321 16.41 -1.76 5.99
C PRO A 321 15.07 -1.12 6.35
N PRO A 322 14.06 -1.87 6.82
CA PRO A 322 12.71 -1.36 7.07
C PRO A 322 12.69 -0.13 7.98
N HIS A 323 13.54 -0.12 9.03
CA HIS A 323 13.67 1.00 9.97
C HIS A 323 14.37 2.25 9.40
N LEU A 324 15.05 2.12 8.26
CA LEU A 324 15.75 3.22 7.57
C LEU A 324 15.12 3.61 6.23
N LEU A 325 13.98 3.02 5.86
CA LEU A 325 13.34 3.23 4.56
C LEU A 325 13.13 4.72 4.24
N GLY A 326 12.71 5.53 5.22
CA GLY A 326 12.55 6.98 5.04
C GLY A 326 13.87 7.71 4.71
N ARG A 327 14.96 7.37 5.40
CA ARG A 327 16.31 7.91 5.13
C ARG A 327 16.83 7.43 3.78
N ALA A 328 16.54 6.17 3.41
CA ALA A 328 16.91 5.59 2.13
C ALA A 328 16.19 6.27 0.95
N LEU A 329 14.87 6.44 1.05
CA LEU A 329 14.06 7.15 0.06
C LEU A 329 14.47 8.62 -0.08
N ALA A 330 14.80 9.30 1.03
CA ALA A 330 15.32 10.67 0.99
C ALA A 330 16.67 10.76 0.27
N ARG A 331 17.61 9.84 0.54
CA ARG A 331 18.91 9.78 -0.17
C ARG A 331 18.74 9.46 -1.65
N TRP A 332 17.80 8.57 -1.98
CA TRP A 332 17.44 8.29 -3.37
C TRP A 332 16.89 9.53 -4.07
N GLN A 333 15.95 10.25 -3.45
CA GLN A 333 15.39 11.48 -4.04
C GLN A 333 16.46 12.55 -4.24
N LEU A 334 17.41 12.68 -3.30
CA LEU A 334 18.55 13.58 -3.46
C LEU A 334 19.45 13.16 -4.63
N SER A 335 19.77 11.87 -4.78
CA SER A 335 20.57 11.37 -5.90
C SER A 335 19.85 11.57 -7.25
N ALA A 336 18.60 11.12 -7.35
CA ALA A 336 17.81 11.25 -8.56
C ALA A 336 17.54 12.72 -8.93
N GLY A 337 17.28 13.57 -7.93
CA GLY A 337 17.08 14.99 -8.10
C GLY A 337 18.35 15.73 -8.50
N PHE A 338 19.51 15.37 -7.94
CA PHE A 338 20.81 15.91 -8.35
C PHE A 338 21.13 15.55 -9.80
N GLY A 339 20.95 14.29 -10.19
CA GLY A 339 21.16 13.85 -11.57
C GLY A 339 20.32 14.67 -12.57
N LYS A 340 19.02 14.84 -12.29
CA LYS A 340 18.12 15.68 -13.10
C LYS A 340 18.48 17.17 -13.10
N ALA A 341 19.05 17.68 -12.02
CA ALA A 341 19.43 19.09 -11.93
C ALA A 341 20.63 19.42 -12.81
N VAL A 342 21.60 18.50 -12.93
CA VAL A 342 22.85 18.72 -13.65
C VAL A 342 22.78 18.19 -15.10
N ALA A 343 21.83 17.30 -15.39
CA ALA A 343 21.69 16.66 -16.70
C ALA A 343 21.58 17.64 -17.89
N PRO A 344 20.72 18.68 -17.88
CA PRO A 344 20.65 19.62 -18.99
C PRO A 344 21.97 20.35 -19.26
N PHE A 345 22.69 20.73 -18.19
CA PHE A 345 23.99 21.37 -18.30
C PHE A 345 25.03 20.43 -18.92
N ILE A 346 25.15 19.19 -18.40
CA ILE A 346 26.08 18.18 -18.94
C ILE A 346 25.79 17.90 -20.41
N ILE A 347 24.52 17.67 -20.77
CA ILE A 347 24.11 17.40 -22.15
C ILE A 347 24.49 18.57 -23.05
N THR A 348 24.21 19.81 -22.64
CA THR A 348 24.49 21.02 -23.43
C THR A 348 25.99 21.21 -23.66
N VAL A 349 26.81 21.04 -22.62
CA VAL A 349 28.28 21.12 -22.71
C VAL A 349 28.83 20.03 -23.64
N LEU A 350 28.34 18.79 -23.50
CA LEU A 350 28.79 17.67 -24.35
C LEU A 350 28.42 17.90 -25.82
N ILE A 351 27.23 18.43 -26.11
CA ILE A 351 26.84 18.82 -27.47
C ILE A 351 27.77 19.91 -28.02
N GLY A 352 28.14 20.90 -27.18
CA GLY A 352 29.05 21.98 -27.56
C GLY A 352 30.46 21.51 -27.90
N ILE A 353 30.97 20.46 -27.22
CA ILE A 353 32.26 19.83 -27.54
C ILE A 353 32.14 18.95 -28.80
N GLY A 354 31.00 18.28 -28.95
CA GLY A 354 30.64 17.52 -30.14
C GLY A 354 29.66 16.40 -29.82
N THR A 355 28.67 16.19 -30.69
CA THR A 355 27.58 15.23 -30.43
C THR A 355 28.05 13.78 -30.28
N GLY A 356 29.20 13.40 -30.86
CA GLY A 356 29.83 12.10 -30.60
C GLY A 356 30.21 11.88 -29.13
N TRP A 357 30.70 12.92 -28.45
CA TRP A 357 31.06 12.85 -27.02
C TRP A 357 29.83 12.67 -26.13
N LEU A 358 28.71 13.31 -26.46
CA LEU A 358 27.44 13.10 -25.77
C LEU A 358 27.08 11.61 -25.75
N TRP A 359 27.01 10.98 -26.92
CA TRP A 359 26.59 9.59 -27.01
C TRP A 359 27.59 8.62 -26.39
N LEU A 360 28.90 8.87 -26.57
CA LEU A 360 29.95 8.03 -25.96
C LEU A 360 29.88 8.05 -24.44
N VAL A 361 29.73 9.23 -23.82
CA VAL A 361 29.64 9.37 -22.36
C VAL A 361 28.38 8.70 -21.83
N LEU A 362 27.24 8.85 -22.52
CA LEU A 362 25.98 8.21 -22.11
C LEU A 362 26.04 6.68 -22.22
N ILE A 363 26.60 6.13 -23.30
CA ILE A 363 26.80 4.68 -23.48
C ILE A 363 27.72 4.14 -22.38
N ALA A 364 28.89 4.74 -22.21
CA ALA A 364 29.86 4.29 -21.21
C ALA A 364 29.26 4.37 -19.79
N GLY A 365 28.63 5.50 -19.44
CA GLY A 365 28.03 5.73 -18.12
C GLY A 365 26.90 4.75 -17.81
N THR A 366 25.98 4.52 -18.76
CA THR A 366 24.85 3.61 -18.54
C THR A 366 25.26 2.14 -18.53
N LEU A 367 26.24 1.71 -19.34
CA LEU A 367 26.79 0.35 -19.27
C LEU A 367 27.53 0.10 -17.95
N VAL A 368 28.37 1.04 -17.51
CA VAL A 368 29.05 0.95 -16.21
C VAL A 368 28.02 0.90 -15.08
N GLY A 369 26.99 1.76 -15.11
CA GLY A 369 25.89 1.72 -14.15
C GLY A 369 25.14 0.39 -14.15
N ALA A 370 24.84 -0.17 -15.33
CA ALA A 370 24.18 -1.47 -15.49
C ALA A 370 25.01 -2.60 -14.84
N VAL A 371 26.31 -2.63 -15.11
CA VAL A 371 27.25 -3.61 -14.56
C VAL A 371 27.34 -3.47 -13.03
N LEU A 372 27.56 -2.25 -12.54
CA LEU A 372 27.64 -2.00 -11.10
C LEU A 372 26.37 -2.42 -10.38
N ILE A 373 25.19 -2.06 -10.90
CA ILE A 373 23.92 -2.44 -10.29
C ILE A 373 23.70 -3.95 -10.35
N TYR A 374 24.06 -4.62 -11.44
CA TYR A 374 23.94 -6.08 -11.55
C TYR A 374 24.75 -6.82 -10.47
N PHE A 375 25.94 -6.31 -10.13
CA PHE A 375 26.82 -6.89 -9.12
C PHE A 375 26.51 -6.43 -7.68
N LEU A 376 26.12 -5.17 -7.49
CA LEU A 376 25.87 -4.59 -6.18
C LEU A 376 24.45 -4.86 -5.66
N ALA A 377 23.47 -5.05 -6.53
CA ALA A 377 22.09 -5.32 -6.11
C ALA A 377 21.95 -6.75 -5.57
N PRO A 378 21.31 -6.93 -4.40
CA PRO A 378 21.04 -8.26 -3.88
C PRO A 378 20.13 -9.06 -4.83
N CYS A 379 20.27 -10.38 -4.83
CA CYS A 379 19.27 -11.25 -5.47
C CYS A 379 17.97 -11.15 -4.68
N ASP A 380 16.84 -10.97 -5.36
CA ASP A 380 15.51 -11.04 -4.74
C ASP A 380 15.42 -12.27 -3.81
N ALA A 381 15.16 -12.06 -2.52
CA ALA A 381 15.00 -13.14 -1.54
C ALA A 381 13.88 -14.11 -1.97
N GLN A 382 12.85 -13.61 -2.65
CA GLN A 382 11.77 -14.39 -3.27
C GLN A 382 12.25 -15.36 -4.37
N LEU A 383 13.37 -15.09 -5.06
CA LEU A 383 13.92 -15.99 -6.09
C LEU A 383 15.01 -16.91 -5.54
N ARG A 384 15.55 -16.63 -4.35
CA ARG A 384 16.38 -17.60 -3.61
C ARG A 384 15.56 -18.79 -3.11
N SER A 385 14.34 -18.58 -2.60
CA SER A 385 13.45 -19.69 -2.22
C SER A 385 13.02 -20.54 -3.42
N VAL A 386 12.80 -19.91 -4.58
CA VAL A 386 12.49 -20.59 -5.85
C VAL A 386 13.72 -21.32 -6.42
N GLY A 387 14.91 -20.73 -6.37
CA GLY A 387 16.15 -21.33 -6.88
C GLY A 387 16.69 -22.47 -6.02
N LEU A 388 16.49 -22.42 -4.70
CA LEU A 388 16.82 -23.52 -3.79
C LEU A 388 15.89 -24.72 -4.00
N ALA A 389 14.60 -24.49 -4.30
CA ALA A 389 13.65 -25.54 -4.64
C ALA A 389 13.90 -26.21 -6.01
N VAL A 390 14.60 -25.52 -6.93
CA VAL A 390 14.94 -26.06 -8.27
C VAL A 390 16.29 -26.78 -8.30
N ARG A 391 17.21 -26.46 -7.37
CA ARG A 391 18.53 -27.13 -7.28
C ARG A 391 18.54 -28.40 -6.44
N SER A 392 17.52 -28.64 -5.61
CA SER A 392 17.28 -29.97 -5.01
C SER A 392 16.69 -30.89 -6.10
N ASN A 393 17.59 -31.46 -6.88
CA ASN A 393 17.31 -32.37 -7.98
C ASN A 393 16.61 -33.63 -7.44
N ASP A 394 15.29 -33.67 -7.54
CA ASP A 394 14.53 -34.92 -7.58
C ASP A 394 13.52 -34.83 -8.72
N THR A 395 13.87 -35.46 -9.84
CA THR A 395 13.20 -35.41 -11.15
C THR A 395 11.87 -36.17 -11.21
N SER A 396 11.10 -36.20 -10.12
CA SER A 396 9.88 -37.02 -10.01
C SER A 396 8.55 -36.25 -9.95
N ASN A 397 8.53 -34.90 -9.97
CA ASN A 397 7.27 -34.20 -9.66
C ASN A 397 6.86 -33.07 -10.63
N ASN A 398 6.22 -33.46 -11.73
CA ASN A 398 5.45 -32.58 -12.64
C ASN A 398 4.46 -31.66 -11.89
N LYS A 399 4.03 -32.03 -10.67
CA LYS A 399 3.12 -31.25 -9.82
C LYS A 399 3.73 -29.96 -9.26
N ALA A 400 5.05 -29.87 -9.06
CA ALA A 400 5.70 -28.67 -8.55
C ALA A 400 5.77 -27.57 -9.63
N ALA A 401 6.09 -27.96 -10.87
CA ALA A 401 6.03 -27.08 -12.03
C ALA A 401 4.59 -26.58 -12.30
N ASP A 402 3.58 -27.43 -12.07
CA ASP A 402 2.18 -27.05 -12.23
C ASP A 402 1.66 -26.14 -11.10
N ARG A 403 2.11 -26.35 -9.85
CA ARG A 403 1.86 -25.43 -8.73
C ARG A 403 2.51 -24.07 -8.99
N LEU A 404 3.73 -24.05 -9.55
CA LEU A 404 4.42 -22.81 -9.93
C LEU A 404 3.70 -22.07 -11.07
N ARG A 405 3.23 -22.80 -12.10
CA ARG A 405 2.39 -22.21 -13.18
C ARG A 405 1.04 -21.71 -12.67
N LYS A 406 0.48 -22.32 -11.61
CA LYS A 406 -0.74 -21.84 -10.96
C LYS A 406 -0.48 -20.60 -10.09
N ALA A 407 0.60 -20.58 -9.32
CA ALA A 407 0.99 -19.44 -8.50
C ALA A 407 1.36 -18.21 -9.35
N LEU A 408 2.08 -18.39 -10.46
CA LEU A 408 2.37 -17.31 -11.42
C LEU A 408 1.11 -16.80 -12.12
N ARG A 409 0.17 -17.68 -12.48
CA ARG A 409 -1.14 -17.29 -13.05
C ARG A 409 -2.05 -16.60 -12.03
N GLN A 410 -1.95 -16.96 -10.77
CA GLN A 410 -2.69 -16.33 -9.67
C GLN A 410 -2.14 -14.93 -9.39
N ARG A 411 -0.82 -14.76 -9.41
CA ARG A 411 -0.17 -13.45 -9.28
C ARG A 411 -0.36 -12.55 -10.51
N GLU A 412 -0.39 -13.12 -11.73
CA GLU A 412 -0.84 -12.41 -12.95
C GLU A 412 -2.26 -11.84 -12.74
N ARG A 413 -3.18 -12.64 -12.19
CA ARG A 413 -4.55 -12.20 -11.90
C ARG A 413 -4.61 -11.14 -10.81
N GLU A 414 -3.79 -11.24 -9.77
CA GLU A 414 -3.73 -10.24 -8.68
C GLU A 414 -3.14 -8.89 -9.15
N ILE A 415 -2.10 -8.92 -9.99
CA ILE A 415 -1.52 -7.70 -10.59
C ILE A 415 -2.49 -7.09 -11.61
N LEU A 416 -3.14 -7.91 -12.45
CA LEU A 416 -4.21 -7.47 -13.34
C LEU A 416 -5.36 -6.87 -12.51
N LEU A 417 -5.80 -7.47 -11.42
CA LEU A 417 -6.88 -6.95 -10.58
C LEU A 417 -6.49 -5.64 -9.85
N ALA A 418 -5.24 -5.48 -9.44
CA ALA A 418 -4.73 -4.26 -8.82
C ALA A 418 -4.67 -3.08 -9.81
N ASP A 419 -4.30 -3.31 -11.08
CA ASP A 419 -4.28 -2.29 -12.13
C ASP A 419 -5.65 -2.08 -12.80
N TYR A 420 -6.53 -3.10 -12.89
CA TYR A 420 -7.92 -2.94 -13.36
C TYR A 420 -8.78 -2.18 -12.34
N GLY A 421 -8.53 -2.33 -11.03
CA GLY A 421 -9.15 -1.52 -9.98
C GLY A 421 -8.85 -0.03 -10.13
N ALA A 422 -7.65 0.32 -10.63
CA ALA A 422 -7.27 1.71 -10.91
C ALA A 422 -8.04 2.33 -12.09
N MET A 423 -8.48 1.52 -13.05
CA MET A 423 -9.26 1.99 -14.21
C MET A 423 -10.77 2.05 -13.92
N GLY A 424 -11.29 1.19 -13.02
CA GLY A 424 -12.67 1.26 -12.51
C GLY A 424 -12.94 2.49 -11.63
N MET A 425 -11.93 3.01 -10.94
CA MET A 425 -12.04 4.21 -10.09
C MET A 425 -12.27 5.53 -10.87
N ILE A 426 -12.05 5.57 -12.18
CA ILE A 426 -12.24 6.79 -12.99
C ILE A 426 -13.73 7.16 -13.14
N CYS A 427 -14.66 6.25 -12.83
CA CYS A 427 -16.10 6.52 -12.89
C CYS A 427 -16.80 6.75 -11.54
N HIS A 428 -16.10 6.71 -10.38
CA HIS A 428 -16.80 6.75 -9.08
C HIS A 428 -16.04 7.50 -7.95
N CYS A 429 -15.62 8.74 -8.20
CA CYS A 429 -14.99 9.60 -7.18
C CYS A 429 -15.99 10.40 -6.32
N ARG A 430 -17.08 9.78 -5.82
CA ARG A 430 -18.00 10.44 -4.87
C ARG A 430 -18.31 9.65 -3.58
N ASP A 431 -17.80 8.44 -3.40
CA ASP A 431 -18.21 7.56 -2.28
C ASP A 431 -17.05 7.01 -1.40
N VAL A 432 -15.88 7.66 -1.36
CA VAL A 432 -14.70 7.15 -0.59
C VAL A 432 -14.87 7.22 0.95
N ALA A 433 -15.99 7.77 1.46
CA ALA A 433 -16.41 7.61 2.87
C ALA A 433 -17.40 6.45 3.10
N LYS A 434 -17.75 5.69 2.05
CA LYS A 434 -18.63 4.50 2.11
C LYS A 434 -17.91 3.18 1.80
N ASP A 435 -16.66 3.20 1.34
CA ASP A 435 -15.99 2.04 0.74
C ASP A 435 -15.34 1.05 1.72
N SER A 436 -15.42 1.27 3.03
CA SER A 436 -15.19 0.17 3.99
C SER A 436 -16.38 -0.80 4.07
N ARG A 437 -17.51 -0.49 3.41
CA ARG A 437 -18.68 -1.37 3.28
C ARG A 437 -18.58 -2.33 2.08
N THR A 438 -17.68 -2.10 1.12
CA THR A 438 -17.75 -2.73 -0.21
C THR A 438 -16.94 -4.00 -0.39
N TRP A 439 -15.90 -4.27 0.41
CA TRP A 439 -15.19 -5.56 0.26
C TRP A 439 -16.05 -6.79 0.59
N TYR A 440 -17.03 -6.65 1.50
CA TYR A 440 -18.03 -7.69 1.77
C TYR A 440 -19.33 -7.53 0.95
N SER A 441 -19.59 -6.38 0.30
CA SER A 441 -20.85 -6.15 -0.44
C SER A 441 -20.72 -6.11 -1.97
N GLU A 442 -19.50 -5.97 -2.54
CA GLU A 442 -19.28 -5.92 -4.01
C GLU A 442 -19.03 -7.27 -4.68
N ARG A 443 -19.19 -8.37 -3.94
CA ARG A 443 -19.64 -9.63 -4.54
C ARG A 443 -21.11 -9.84 -4.22
N ARG A 444 -21.98 -9.03 -4.85
CA ARG A 444 -23.27 -9.55 -5.31
C ARG A 444 -23.01 -10.22 -6.67
N PRO A 445 -22.71 -11.52 -6.75
CA PRO A 445 -23.12 -12.23 -7.94
C PRO A 445 -24.64 -12.04 -8.01
N ALA A 446 -25.12 -11.53 -9.14
CA ALA A 446 -26.51 -11.69 -9.52
C ALA A 446 -26.89 -13.16 -9.29
N MET A 447 -28.10 -13.38 -8.76
CA MET A 447 -28.69 -14.70 -8.54
C MET A 447 -28.53 -15.58 -9.78
N GLU A 448 -27.49 -16.40 -9.77
CA GLU A 448 -27.40 -17.63 -10.53
C GLU A 448 -26.86 -18.67 -9.54
N ASN A 449 -27.81 -19.37 -8.91
CA ASN A 449 -27.69 -20.66 -8.25
C ASN A 449 -26.33 -20.91 -7.54
N ILE A 450 -26.33 -20.80 -6.20
CA ILE A 450 -25.42 -21.62 -5.39
C ILE A 450 -25.60 -23.04 -5.92
N VAL A 451 -24.54 -23.62 -6.49
CA VAL A 451 -24.59 -24.88 -7.24
C VAL A 451 -25.34 -25.95 -6.44
N ASN A 452 -26.55 -26.31 -6.90
CA ASN A 452 -27.34 -27.54 -6.64
C ASN A 452 -27.78 -27.92 -5.20
N TYR A 453 -27.85 -27.02 -4.22
CA TYR A 453 -28.39 -27.37 -2.89
C TYR A 453 -29.52 -26.42 -2.47
N ASP A 454 -30.72 -26.97 -2.22
CA ASP A 454 -31.89 -26.24 -1.72
C ASP A 454 -31.78 -26.04 -0.19
N VAL A 455 -30.85 -25.17 0.22
CA VAL A 455 -30.59 -24.86 1.64
C VAL A 455 -30.59 -23.36 1.90
N GLU A 456 -31.18 -22.97 3.03
CA GLU A 456 -31.22 -21.59 3.51
C GLU A 456 -29.85 -21.20 4.08
N VAL A 457 -29.28 -20.12 3.55
CA VAL A 457 -28.00 -19.58 4.02
C VAL A 457 -28.19 -18.18 4.59
N LEU A 458 -27.99 -18.06 5.90
CA LEU A 458 -27.97 -16.80 6.62
C LEU A 458 -26.55 -16.21 6.62
N ARG A 459 -26.47 -14.89 6.53
CA ARG A 459 -25.22 -14.12 6.60
C ARG A 459 -25.36 -13.18 7.78
N LEU A 460 -24.57 -13.41 8.82
CA LEU A 460 -24.73 -12.74 10.11
C LEU A 460 -23.40 -12.14 10.54
N ASN A 461 -23.44 -10.97 11.18
CA ASN A 461 -22.32 -10.41 11.93
C ASN A 461 -22.54 -10.68 13.41
N ALA A 462 -21.68 -11.48 14.03
CA ALA A 462 -21.70 -11.69 15.48
C ALA A 462 -20.93 -10.56 16.19
N PHE A 463 -21.34 -10.22 17.42
CA PHE A 463 -20.72 -9.21 18.27
C PHE A 463 -20.75 -7.78 17.69
N ALA A 464 -21.66 -7.47 16.76
CA ALA A 464 -21.67 -6.17 16.11
C ALA A 464 -22.01 -5.03 17.08
N ALA A 465 -21.13 -4.02 17.16
CA ALA A 465 -21.38 -2.82 17.96
C ALA A 465 -22.26 -1.78 17.22
N SER A 466 -22.26 -1.84 15.89
CA SER A 466 -23.01 -0.95 15.01
C SER A 466 -23.25 -1.60 13.65
N ALA A 467 -24.08 -1.00 12.80
CA ALA A 467 -24.27 -1.44 11.43
C ALA A 467 -22.92 -1.52 10.67
N GLY A 468 -22.62 -2.69 10.09
CA GLY A 468 -21.35 -2.98 9.41
C GLY A 468 -20.20 -3.45 10.33
N GLY A 469 -20.41 -3.50 11.65
CA GLY A 469 -19.49 -4.06 12.63
C GLY A 469 -19.58 -5.59 12.77
N GLY A 470 -18.93 -6.13 13.81
CA GLY A 470 -18.99 -7.56 14.14
C GLY A 470 -18.12 -8.46 13.26
N ASN A 471 -18.09 -9.75 13.59
CA ASN A 471 -17.37 -10.78 12.84
C ASN A 471 -18.34 -11.57 11.94
N PRO A 472 -18.15 -11.55 10.60
CA PRO A 472 -19.12 -12.13 9.68
C PRO A 472 -19.00 -13.65 9.60
N ALA A 473 -20.14 -14.33 9.67
CA ALA A 473 -20.26 -15.78 9.49
C ALA A 473 -21.39 -16.13 8.52
N GLY A 474 -21.16 -17.19 7.74
CA GLY A 474 -22.22 -17.91 7.06
C GLY A 474 -22.86 -18.94 8.01
N VAL A 475 -24.18 -18.99 8.07
CA VAL A 475 -24.92 -19.96 8.89
C VAL A 475 -25.92 -20.70 8.02
N VAL A 476 -25.83 -22.03 8.00
CA VAL A 476 -26.78 -22.93 7.35
C VAL A 476 -27.57 -23.66 8.44
N LEU A 477 -28.84 -23.31 8.60
CA LEU A 477 -29.69 -23.81 9.69
C LEU A 477 -30.20 -25.24 9.48
N ASP A 478 -30.18 -25.74 8.25
CA ASP A 478 -30.43 -27.15 7.93
C ASP A 478 -29.39 -27.65 6.92
N ALA A 479 -28.38 -28.32 7.45
CA ALA A 479 -27.33 -29.00 6.70
C ALA A 479 -27.39 -30.52 6.91
N SER A 480 -28.52 -31.05 7.37
CA SER A 480 -28.69 -32.48 7.72
C SER A 480 -28.48 -33.43 6.53
N GLN A 481 -28.75 -32.95 5.31
CA GLN A 481 -28.59 -33.69 4.07
C GLN A 481 -27.25 -33.43 3.35
N LEU A 482 -26.42 -32.54 3.89
CA LEU A 482 -25.15 -32.18 3.25
C LEU A 482 -24.03 -33.11 3.70
N SER A 483 -23.16 -33.49 2.77
CA SER A 483 -21.89 -34.15 3.10
C SER A 483 -20.83 -33.12 3.54
N ALA A 484 -19.77 -33.58 4.21
CA ALA A 484 -18.67 -32.71 4.63
C ALA A 484 -17.99 -31.99 3.45
N ASP A 485 -17.85 -32.66 2.29
CA ASP A 485 -17.30 -32.06 1.07
C ASP A 485 -18.21 -30.96 0.50
N GLN A 486 -19.53 -31.14 0.61
CA GLN A 486 -20.52 -30.15 0.18
C GLN A 486 -20.50 -28.92 1.10
N MET A 487 -20.45 -29.13 2.42
CA MET A 487 -20.28 -28.05 3.40
C MET A 487 -18.97 -27.27 3.15
N GLN A 488 -17.86 -27.97 2.89
CA GLN A 488 -16.57 -27.36 2.56
C GLN A 488 -16.61 -26.55 1.26
N ALA A 489 -17.25 -27.08 0.21
CA ALA A 489 -17.43 -26.37 -1.06
C ALA A 489 -18.28 -25.10 -0.87
N MET A 490 -19.34 -25.18 -0.05
CA MET A 490 -20.20 -24.05 0.26
C MET A 490 -19.47 -22.99 1.08
N ALA A 491 -18.72 -23.37 2.13
CA ALA A 491 -17.90 -22.44 2.91
C ALA A 491 -16.89 -21.70 2.02
N LYS A 492 -16.29 -22.40 1.05
CA LYS A 492 -15.39 -21.79 0.06
C LYS A 492 -16.10 -20.80 -0.86
N GLN A 493 -17.36 -21.03 -1.22
CA GLN A 493 -18.16 -20.11 -2.03
C GLN A 493 -18.61 -18.89 -1.22
N LEU A 494 -18.99 -19.08 0.05
CA LEU A 494 -19.41 -18.00 0.95
C LEU A 494 -18.26 -17.04 1.25
N GLY A 495 -17.04 -17.56 1.38
CA GLY A 495 -15.83 -16.73 1.47
C GLY A 495 -15.64 -16.00 2.81
N TYR A 496 -16.42 -16.33 3.84
CA TYR A 496 -16.18 -15.90 5.22
C TYR A 496 -15.01 -16.64 5.85
N ALA A 497 -14.48 -16.11 6.95
CA ALA A 497 -13.41 -16.75 7.73
C ALA A 497 -13.83 -18.17 8.15
N GLU A 498 -15.04 -18.28 8.71
CA GLU A 498 -15.69 -19.53 9.05
C GLU A 498 -17.19 -19.49 8.74
N SER A 499 -17.77 -20.67 8.50
CA SER A 499 -19.21 -20.87 8.33
C SER A 499 -19.67 -22.06 9.17
N ALA A 500 -20.86 -21.94 9.74
CA ALA A 500 -21.51 -22.93 10.58
C ALA A 500 -22.62 -23.68 9.83
N PHE A 501 -22.69 -24.98 10.04
CA PHE A 501 -23.63 -25.89 9.41
C PHE A 501 -24.32 -26.73 10.48
N VAL A 502 -25.62 -26.52 10.68
CA VAL A 502 -26.43 -27.26 11.63
C VAL A 502 -26.80 -28.62 11.01
N THR A 503 -26.15 -29.68 11.46
CA THR A 503 -26.35 -31.06 10.96
C THR A 503 -27.47 -31.80 11.67
N GLN A 504 -27.87 -31.33 12.85
CA GLN A 504 -29.04 -31.82 13.57
C GLN A 504 -29.83 -30.62 14.10
N ILE A 505 -31.04 -30.47 13.58
CA ILE A 505 -31.97 -29.39 13.93
C ILE A 505 -32.50 -29.62 15.35
N PRO A 506 -32.50 -28.61 16.23
CA PRO A 506 -33.01 -28.76 17.58
C PRO A 506 -34.54 -28.86 17.62
N GLN A 507 -35.06 -29.48 18.68
CA GLN A 507 -36.41 -29.18 19.16
C GLN A 507 -36.40 -27.83 19.90
N PRO A 508 -37.52 -27.10 19.96
CA PRO A 508 -37.63 -25.89 20.75
C PRO A 508 -37.16 -26.12 22.20
N PRO A 509 -36.29 -25.25 22.75
CA PRO A 509 -35.83 -25.40 24.12
C PRO A 509 -37.00 -25.25 25.10
N THR A 510 -36.97 -25.99 26.21
CA THR A 510 -37.90 -25.81 27.34
C THR A 510 -37.12 -25.45 28.60
N GLU A 511 -37.79 -25.01 29.66
CA GLU A 511 -37.15 -24.76 30.96
C GLU A 511 -36.41 -25.97 31.53
N LEU A 512 -36.83 -27.20 31.17
CA LEU A 512 -36.28 -28.45 31.69
C LEU A 512 -35.30 -29.14 30.74
N THR A 513 -35.36 -28.86 29.43
CA THR A 513 -34.56 -29.56 28.41
C THR A 513 -33.98 -28.59 27.38
N PRO A 514 -32.65 -28.52 27.22
CA PRO A 514 -32.03 -27.66 26.22
C PRO A 514 -32.28 -28.20 24.80
N GLY A 515 -32.32 -27.29 23.83
CA GLY A 515 -32.37 -27.65 22.41
C GLY A 515 -31.05 -28.27 21.97
N SER A 516 -31.04 -29.57 21.63
CA SER A 516 -29.82 -30.27 21.19
C SER A 516 -29.52 -29.99 19.71
N VAL A 517 -28.34 -29.43 19.43
CA VAL A 517 -27.93 -28.97 18.09
C VAL A 517 -26.66 -29.69 17.67
N GLY A 518 -26.72 -30.44 16.57
CA GLY A 518 -25.50 -30.95 15.94
C GLY A 518 -24.95 -29.90 14.99
N ILE A 519 -23.67 -29.54 15.12
CA ILE A 519 -23.08 -28.45 14.33
C ILE A 519 -21.67 -28.77 13.84
N ARG A 520 -21.34 -28.30 12.64
CA ARG A 520 -20.00 -28.40 12.04
C ARG A 520 -19.56 -27.04 11.52
N TYR A 521 -18.26 -26.79 11.55
CA TYR A 521 -17.67 -25.51 11.13
C TYR A 521 -16.64 -25.73 10.03
N PHE A 522 -16.63 -24.84 9.05
CA PHE A 522 -15.68 -24.89 7.93
C PHE A 522 -15.17 -23.49 7.62
N SER A 523 -13.85 -23.39 7.44
CA SER A 523 -13.23 -22.27 6.72
C SER A 523 -13.27 -22.54 5.20
N PRO A 524 -12.87 -21.61 4.32
CA PRO A 524 -12.76 -21.85 2.89
C PRO A 524 -11.78 -22.97 2.48
N TYR A 525 -10.91 -23.40 3.40
CA TYR A 525 -9.80 -24.32 3.14
C TYR A 525 -9.97 -25.68 3.81
N ALA A 526 -10.54 -25.73 5.01
CA ALA A 526 -10.68 -26.94 5.81
C ALA A 526 -11.78 -26.81 6.87
N GLY A 527 -12.28 -27.96 7.35
CA GLY A 527 -13.11 -28.04 8.54
C GLY A 527 -12.35 -27.62 9.79
N VAL A 528 -13.01 -26.86 10.66
CA VAL A 528 -12.45 -26.38 11.94
C VAL A 528 -13.22 -26.99 13.12
N PRO A 529 -12.54 -27.32 14.23
CA PRO A 529 -13.15 -28.07 15.33
C PRO A 529 -14.16 -27.24 16.13
N PHE A 530 -14.01 -25.91 16.15
CA PHE A 530 -14.91 -24.95 16.80
C PHE A 530 -14.64 -23.53 16.29
N CYS A 531 -15.67 -22.68 16.24
CA CYS A 531 -15.53 -21.24 15.97
C CYS A 531 -16.54 -20.43 16.80
N GLY A 532 -16.05 -19.55 17.66
CA GLY A 532 -16.88 -18.82 18.63
C GLY A 532 -17.89 -17.86 17.99
N HIS A 533 -17.48 -17.04 17.03
CA HIS A 533 -18.39 -16.06 16.42
C HIS A 533 -19.48 -16.72 15.57
N ALA A 534 -19.14 -17.78 14.83
CA ALA A 534 -20.12 -18.56 14.06
C ALA A 534 -21.10 -19.31 14.98
N THR A 535 -20.64 -19.72 16.17
CA THR A 535 -21.47 -20.33 17.21
C THR A 535 -22.50 -19.34 17.77
N VAL A 536 -22.07 -18.13 18.15
CA VAL A 536 -22.97 -17.06 18.61
C VAL A 536 -23.98 -16.68 17.52
N ALA A 537 -23.52 -16.50 16.27
CA ALA A 537 -24.40 -16.23 15.15
C ALA A 537 -25.46 -17.31 14.96
N THR A 538 -25.07 -18.59 15.07
CA THR A 538 -26.00 -19.71 14.91
C THR A 538 -26.97 -19.81 16.08
N ALA A 539 -26.52 -19.59 17.32
CA ALA A 539 -27.38 -19.60 18.50
C ALA A 539 -28.45 -18.50 18.44
N VAL A 540 -28.08 -17.28 18.02
CA VAL A 540 -29.05 -16.19 17.81
C VAL A 540 -30.06 -16.57 16.73
N ALA A 541 -29.61 -17.09 15.58
CA ALA A 541 -30.51 -17.50 14.50
C ALA A 541 -31.45 -18.66 14.90
N LEU A 542 -30.98 -19.60 15.73
CA LEU A 542 -31.81 -20.68 16.26
C LEU A 542 -32.84 -20.13 17.26
N ALA A 543 -32.45 -19.20 18.11
CA ALA A 543 -33.36 -18.56 19.06
C ALA A 543 -34.43 -17.71 18.36
N GLU A 544 -34.09 -17.03 17.26
CA GLU A 544 -35.08 -16.34 16.41
C GLU A 544 -36.11 -17.31 15.82
N ARG A 545 -35.69 -18.53 15.46
CA ARG A 545 -36.55 -19.51 14.78
C ARG A 545 -37.33 -20.43 15.73
N TYR A 546 -36.73 -20.79 16.86
CA TYR A 546 -37.23 -21.83 17.77
C TYR A 546 -37.51 -21.32 19.18
N GLY A 547 -37.27 -20.03 19.45
CA GLY A 547 -37.47 -19.39 20.75
C GLY A 547 -36.21 -19.31 21.60
N VAL A 548 -36.12 -18.30 22.46
CA VAL A 548 -35.00 -18.16 23.41
C VAL A 548 -34.99 -19.28 24.45
N GLY A 549 -33.79 -19.59 24.93
CA GLY A 549 -33.56 -20.63 25.94
C GLY A 549 -32.16 -21.23 25.85
N SER A 550 -31.99 -22.35 26.53
CA SER A 550 -30.72 -23.06 26.58
C SER A 550 -30.57 -24.00 25.39
N TYR A 551 -29.43 -23.94 24.71
CA TYR A 551 -29.07 -24.85 23.62
C TYR A 551 -27.79 -25.59 23.95
N LEU A 552 -27.74 -26.87 23.57
CA LEU A 552 -26.55 -27.71 23.74
C LEU A 552 -26.01 -28.06 22.36
N PHE A 553 -24.85 -27.49 22.01
CA PHE A 553 -24.22 -27.67 20.72
C PHE A 553 -23.23 -28.83 20.79
N ASP A 554 -23.48 -29.91 20.05
CA ASP A 554 -22.53 -30.99 19.81
C ASP A 554 -21.53 -30.59 18.72
N THR A 555 -20.33 -30.19 19.16
CA THR A 555 -19.23 -29.79 18.29
C THR A 555 -18.12 -30.85 18.24
N LYS A 556 -17.20 -30.74 17.29
CA LYS A 556 -16.01 -31.62 17.27
C LYS A 556 -15.07 -31.40 18.47
N SER A 557 -15.24 -30.31 19.21
CA SER A 557 -14.46 -29.99 20.42
C SER A 557 -15.18 -30.43 21.71
N GLY A 558 -16.33 -31.10 21.60
CA GLY A 558 -17.20 -31.45 22.71
C GLY A 558 -18.48 -30.61 22.75
N GLU A 559 -19.30 -30.88 23.76
CA GLU A 559 -20.57 -30.19 23.97
C GLU A 559 -20.36 -28.78 24.53
N ILE A 560 -21.08 -27.80 23.97
CA ILE A 560 -21.04 -26.41 24.41
C ILE A 560 -22.45 -25.95 24.72
N LYS A 561 -22.68 -25.57 25.98
CA LYS A 561 -23.94 -24.98 26.42
C LYS A 561 -23.97 -23.50 26.06
N LEU A 562 -25.04 -23.08 25.39
CA LEU A 562 -25.32 -21.69 25.02
C LEU A 562 -26.63 -21.26 25.67
N GLU A 563 -26.60 -20.12 26.34
CA GLU A 563 -27.79 -19.48 26.89
C GLU A 563 -28.18 -18.33 25.97
N THR A 564 -29.43 -18.34 25.48
CA THR A 564 -29.97 -17.25 24.68
C THR A 564 -31.04 -16.50 25.46
N SER A 565 -31.04 -15.17 25.34
CA SER A 565 -32.00 -14.30 26.00
C SER A 565 -32.44 -13.20 25.05
N GLN A 566 -33.67 -12.72 25.26
CA GLN A 566 -34.22 -11.61 24.50
C GLN A 566 -34.27 -10.36 25.38
N HIS A 567 -33.69 -9.27 24.87
CA HIS A 567 -33.69 -7.96 25.49
C HIS A 567 -34.27 -6.95 24.50
N GLY A 568 -35.57 -6.65 24.64
CA GLY A 568 -36.31 -5.88 23.64
C GLY A 568 -36.35 -6.61 22.29
N ASP A 569 -35.90 -5.95 21.22
CA ASP A 569 -35.84 -6.51 19.87
C ASP A 569 -34.54 -7.26 19.57
N SER A 570 -33.59 -7.31 20.53
CA SER A 570 -32.29 -7.95 20.34
C SER A 570 -32.21 -9.28 21.07
N ILE A 571 -31.74 -10.33 20.37
CA ILE A 571 -31.39 -11.61 20.97
C ILE A 571 -29.87 -11.67 21.17
N THR A 572 -29.47 -12.10 22.36
CA THR A 572 -28.07 -12.36 22.72
C THR A 572 -27.86 -13.83 22.97
N ALA A 573 -26.66 -14.33 22.65
CA ALA A 573 -26.21 -15.66 23.00
C ALA A 573 -24.94 -15.58 23.85
N SER A 574 -24.89 -16.43 24.88
CA SER A 574 -23.80 -16.48 25.85
C SER A 574 -23.24 -17.88 25.91
N PHE A 575 -21.92 -18.04 25.85
CA PHE A 575 -21.24 -19.31 26.11
C PHE A 575 -20.28 -19.16 27.29
N THR A 576 -20.14 -20.22 28.08
CA THR A 576 -19.22 -20.26 29.21
C THR A 576 -18.01 -21.10 28.85
N SER A 577 -16.81 -20.57 29.10
CA SER A 577 -15.57 -21.30 28.87
C SER A 577 -15.39 -22.45 29.85
N VAL A 578 -14.38 -23.29 29.62
CA VAL A 578 -13.84 -24.16 30.68
C VAL A 578 -13.20 -23.34 31.80
N GLU A 579 -12.88 -23.98 32.93
CA GLU A 579 -12.17 -23.33 34.04
C GLU A 579 -10.87 -22.70 33.54
N PRO A 580 -10.66 -21.38 33.76
CA PRO A 580 -9.52 -20.68 33.21
C PRO A 580 -8.21 -21.00 33.92
N LYS A 581 -7.12 -20.83 33.20
CA LYS A 581 -5.74 -20.98 33.70
C LYS A 581 -4.87 -19.85 33.17
N GLY A 582 -3.85 -19.46 33.93
CA GLY A 582 -2.87 -18.46 33.53
C GLY A 582 -1.45 -18.97 33.75
N THR A 583 -0.56 -18.68 32.81
CA THR A 583 0.87 -19.00 32.90
C THR A 583 1.71 -17.79 32.52
N GLU A 584 2.97 -17.76 32.98
CA GLU A 584 3.91 -16.70 32.60
C GLU A 584 4.41 -16.88 31.18
N ILE A 585 4.65 -15.77 30.49
CA ILE A 585 5.40 -15.77 29.24
C ILE A 585 6.88 -15.80 29.63
N SER A 586 7.65 -16.73 29.08
CA SER A 586 9.09 -16.75 29.34
C SER A 586 9.73 -15.44 28.86
N ALA A 587 10.75 -14.97 29.57
CA ALA A 587 11.37 -13.67 29.29
C ALA A 587 11.92 -13.58 27.85
N GLU A 588 12.46 -14.69 27.33
CA GLU A 588 12.95 -14.80 25.96
C GLU A 588 11.81 -14.66 24.94
N VAL A 589 10.72 -15.41 25.11
CA VAL A 589 9.57 -15.37 24.21
C VAL A 589 8.87 -14.01 24.27
N LEU A 590 8.77 -13.41 25.46
CA LEU A 590 8.23 -12.08 25.63
C LEU A 590 9.09 -11.02 24.92
N ALA A 591 10.42 -11.11 25.04
CA ALA A 591 11.33 -10.20 24.34
C ALA A 591 11.17 -10.30 22.82
N THR A 592 11.12 -11.53 22.27
CA THR A 592 10.86 -11.75 20.85
C THR A 592 9.50 -11.22 20.43
N LEU A 593 8.45 -11.48 21.20
CA LEU A 593 7.10 -10.98 20.89
C LEU A 593 7.08 -9.44 20.86
N LEU A 594 7.68 -8.78 21.84
CA LEU A 594 7.75 -7.32 21.89
C LEU A 594 8.55 -6.77 20.71
N GLU A 595 9.69 -7.38 20.36
CA GLU A 595 10.48 -7.00 19.18
C GLU A 595 9.66 -7.08 17.89
N LEU A 596 8.91 -8.16 17.69
CA LEU A 596 8.05 -8.35 16.51
C LEU A 596 6.90 -7.35 16.42
N LEU A 597 6.44 -6.82 17.56
CA LEU A 597 5.41 -5.78 17.64
C LEU A 597 6.00 -4.36 17.59
N GLY A 598 7.33 -4.22 17.57
CA GLY A 598 8.02 -2.94 17.69
C GLY A 598 7.82 -2.26 19.05
N LEU A 599 7.61 -3.06 20.10
CA LEU A 599 7.37 -2.65 21.47
C LEU A 599 8.57 -2.96 22.37
N THR A 600 8.60 -2.30 23.52
CA THR A 600 9.54 -2.54 24.62
C THR A 600 8.77 -2.85 25.90
N ALA A 601 9.46 -3.38 26.92
CA ALA A 601 8.84 -3.64 28.21
C ALA A 601 8.29 -2.36 28.89
N ALA A 602 8.81 -1.17 28.54
CA ALA A 602 8.33 0.11 29.06
C ALA A 602 6.99 0.55 28.45
N ASP A 603 6.63 -0.01 27.29
CA ASP A 603 5.36 0.28 26.62
C ASP A 603 4.20 -0.54 27.20
N LEU A 604 4.52 -1.51 28.06
CA LEU A 604 3.55 -2.32 28.78
C LEU A 604 3.19 -1.68 30.11
N ARG A 605 1.96 -1.91 30.55
CA ARG A 605 1.51 -1.51 31.89
C ARG A 605 2.14 -2.39 32.97
N VAL A 606 2.75 -1.77 33.98
CA VAL A 606 3.41 -2.50 35.08
C VAL A 606 2.41 -3.23 35.98
N ASP A 607 1.22 -2.66 36.16
CA ASP A 607 0.10 -3.21 36.92
C ASP A 607 -0.64 -4.34 36.18
N TYR A 608 -0.36 -4.55 34.88
CA TYR A 608 -0.97 -5.60 34.05
C TYR A 608 0.14 -6.45 33.40
N PRO A 609 0.77 -7.37 34.16
CA PRO A 609 1.90 -8.14 33.67
C PRO A 609 1.51 -9.08 32.51
N PRO A 610 2.37 -9.29 31.50
CA PRO A 610 2.13 -10.24 30.42
C PRO A 610 1.89 -11.67 30.91
N ARG A 611 0.87 -12.33 30.35
CA ARG A 611 0.54 -13.73 30.67
C ARG A 611 0.04 -14.46 29.43
N ILE A 612 0.22 -15.78 29.39
CA ILE A 612 -0.61 -16.63 28.53
C ILE A 612 -1.84 -17.02 29.34
N ALA A 613 -3.00 -16.55 28.92
CA ALA A 613 -4.29 -16.85 29.51
C ALA A 613 -5.00 -17.94 28.70
N TYR A 614 -5.63 -18.88 29.39
CA TYR A 614 -6.33 -20.00 28.81
C TYR A 614 -7.77 -20.02 29.31
N ALA A 615 -8.72 -20.00 28.36
CA ALA A 615 -10.14 -20.20 28.60
C ALA A 615 -10.74 -21.09 27.48
N GLY A 616 -10.07 -22.22 27.20
CA GLY A 616 -10.38 -23.14 26.10
C GLY A 616 -9.24 -23.24 25.08
N ASN A 617 -8.67 -22.11 24.70
CA ASN A 617 -7.42 -22.00 23.92
C ASN A 617 -6.45 -21.02 24.61
N PRO A 618 -5.12 -21.16 24.46
CA PRO A 618 -4.17 -20.22 25.02
C PRO A 618 -4.06 -18.95 24.16
N HIS A 619 -4.12 -17.80 24.82
CA HIS A 619 -3.97 -16.47 24.24
C HIS A 619 -2.91 -15.69 25.06
N PRO A 620 -1.78 -15.29 24.46
CA PRO A 620 -0.90 -14.30 25.07
C PRO A 620 -1.64 -12.97 25.24
N VAL A 621 -1.60 -12.40 26.45
CA VAL A 621 -2.23 -11.12 26.79
C VAL A 621 -1.15 -10.10 27.13
N LEU A 622 -1.13 -9.00 26.39
CA LEU A 622 -0.29 -7.82 26.63
C LEU A 622 -1.18 -6.61 26.87
N VAL A 623 -0.82 -5.73 27.81
CA VAL A 623 -1.58 -4.50 28.07
C VAL A 623 -0.68 -3.30 27.86
N ILE A 624 -1.05 -2.45 26.91
CA ILE A 624 -0.30 -1.25 26.51
C ILE A 624 -0.61 -0.11 27.47
N SER A 625 0.41 0.67 27.81
CA SER A 625 0.30 1.83 28.70
C SER A 625 -0.24 3.09 28.03
N GLU A 626 0.14 3.35 26.78
CA GLU A 626 -0.24 4.55 26.02
C GLU A 626 -1.17 4.27 24.83
N ASP A 627 -2.24 5.04 24.71
CA ASP A 627 -3.22 4.96 23.61
C ASP A 627 -2.59 5.02 22.22
N LEU A 628 -1.60 5.91 22.05
CA LEU A 628 -0.93 6.09 20.78
C LEU A 628 -0.17 4.84 20.36
N ILE A 629 0.44 4.13 21.32
CA ILE A 629 1.19 2.90 21.05
C ILE A 629 0.22 1.80 20.62
N PHE A 630 -0.91 1.66 21.33
CA PHE A 630 -1.94 0.70 20.98
C PHE A 630 -2.46 0.87 19.54
N ASP A 631 -2.65 2.12 19.11
CA ASP A 631 -3.15 2.45 17.77
C ASP A 631 -2.07 2.37 16.66
N SER A 632 -0.79 2.47 17.01
CA SER A 632 0.31 2.63 16.05
C SER A 632 1.29 1.46 15.96
N PHE A 633 1.24 0.49 16.87
CA PHE A 633 2.09 -0.70 16.74
C PHE A 633 1.73 -1.45 15.46
N GLU A 634 2.78 -1.83 14.74
CA GLU A 634 2.72 -2.60 13.50
C GLU A 634 3.47 -3.92 13.72
N PHE A 635 3.12 -4.93 12.95
CA PHE A 635 3.76 -6.23 13.03
C PHE A 635 3.83 -6.86 11.64
N ASP A 636 4.82 -7.72 11.43
CA ASP A 636 4.85 -8.59 10.24
C ASP A 636 3.95 -9.81 10.50
N PRO A 637 2.83 -9.99 9.76
CA PRO A 637 1.92 -11.10 9.98
C PRO A 637 2.58 -12.48 9.81
N ALA A 638 3.58 -12.60 8.94
CA ALA A 638 4.27 -13.87 8.70
C ALA A 638 5.18 -14.24 9.88
N LEU A 639 5.89 -13.27 10.45
CA LEU A 639 6.76 -13.50 11.61
C LEU A 639 5.95 -13.76 12.87
N ILE A 640 4.85 -13.01 13.08
CA ILE A 640 3.92 -13.30 14.17
C ILE A 640 3.34 -14.70 14.03
N ARG A 641 2.92 -15.11 12.81
CA ARG A 641 2.44 -16.47 12.59
C ARG A 641 3.48 -17.52 12.96
N GLN A 642 4.72 -17.32 12.52
CA GLN A 642 5.81 -18.24 12.80
C GLN A 642 6.04 -18.38 14.32
N LEU A 643 6.01 -17.27 15.07
CA LEU A 643 6.14 -17.31 16.54
C LEU A 643 4.96 -18.07 17.17
N MET A 644 3.73 -17.80 16.76
CA MET A 644 2.54 -18.50 17.25
C MET A 644 2.62 -20.01 17.01
N ASP A 645 3.09 -20.44 15.83
CA ASP A 645 3.27 -21.85 15.50
C ASP A 645 4.37 -22.51 16.35
N GLN A 646 5.50 -21.81 16.54
CA GLN A 646 6.61 -22.30 17.38
C GLN A 646 6.21 -22.46 18.84
N GLN A 647 5.39 -21.54 19.37
CA GLN A 647 4.94 -21.56 20.76
C GLN A 647 3.67 -22.37 20.98
N GLY A 648 3.05 -22.89 19.90
CA GLY A 648 1.81 -23.66 20.00
C GLY A 648 0.63 -22.82 20.50
N TRP A 649 0.47 -21.60 19.98
CA TRP A 649 -0.65 -20.70 20.28
C TRP A 649 -1.71 -20.77 19.17
N PRO A 650 -2.69 -21.70 19.25
CA PRO A 650 -3.75 -21.81 18.25
C PRO A 650 -4.79 -20.68 18.33
N GLY A 651 -4.81 -19.92 19.43
CA GLY A 651 -5.64 -18.73 19.62
C GLY A 651 -5.04 -17.48 18.96
N THR A 652 -5.34 -16.32 19.53
CA THR A 652 -4.83 -15.01 19.10
C THR A 652 -3.80 -14.49 20.08
N ILE A 653 -2.92 -13.58 19.65
CA ILE A 653 -2.20 -12.70 20.58
C ILE A 653 -3.11 -11.50 20.85
N THR A 654 -3.48 -11.31 22.11
CA THR A 654 -4.39 -10.26 22.55
C THR A 654 -3.61 -9.10 23.13
N VAL A 655 -3.63 -7.97 22.41
CA VAL A 655 -3.08 -6.70 22.89
C VAL A 655 -4.25 -5.85 23.36
N LEU A 656 -4.18 -5.35 24.59
CA LEU A 656 -5.23 -4.57 25.25
C LEU A 656 -4.77 -3.14 25.52
N ARG A 657 -5.73 -2.22 25.54
CA ARG A 657 -5.64 -0.98 26.31
C ARG A 657 -6.87 -0.84 27.20
N LEU A 658 -6.74 -0.11 28.29
CA LEU A 658 -7.87 0.21 29.15
C LEU A 658 -8.52 1.50 28.67
N LEU A 659 -9.84 1.50 28.52
CA LEU A 659 -10.64 2.70 28.30
C LEU A 659 -11.15 3.26 29.63
N ASN A 660 -11.52 2.38 30.56
CA ASN A 660 -11.88 2.68 31.94
C ASN A 660 -11.72 1.42 32.80
N ALA A 661 -12.19 1.44 34.05
CA ALA A 661 -12.02 0.32 35.00
C ALA A 661 -12.69 -1.00 34.58
N GLN A 662 -13.74 -0.96 33.76
CA GLN A 662 -14.51 -2.13 33.31
C GLN A 662 -14.59 -2.25 31.79
N THR A 663 -13.89 -1.40 31.03
CA THR A 663 -13.90 -1.43 29.57
C THR A 663 -12.50 -1.45 29.01
N PHE A 664 -12.25 -2.44 28.16
CA PHE A 664 -10.98 -2.65 27.46
C PHE A 664 -11.20 -2.53 25.96
N GLU A 665 -10.17 -2.09 25.25
CA GLU A 665 -10.11 -2.22 23.80
C GLU A 665 -9.04 -3.25 23.43
N ALA A 666 -9.38 -4.18 22.54
CA ALA A 666 -8.55 -5.30 22.14
C ALA A 666 -8.19 -5.25 20.65
N ARG A 667 -6.94 -5.58 20.36
CA ARG A 667 -6.42 -5.98 19.05
C ARG A 667 -6.00 -7.44 19.15
N ASN A 668 -6.63 -8.30 18.36
CA ASN A 668 -6.38 -9.74 18.38
C ASN A 668 -5.66 -10.15 17.11
N LEU A 669 -4.34 -10.29 17.21
CA LEU A 669 -3.49 -10.68 16.11
C LEU A 669 -3.74 -12.17 15.82
N PHE A 670 -4.15 -12.44 14.60
CA PHE A 670 -4.46 -13.78 14.13
C PHE A 670 -4.12 -13.95 12.65
N PRO A 671 -2.82 -13.99 12.29
CA PRO A 671 -2.40 -14.07 10.90
C PRO A 671 -2.74 -15.44 10.27
N VAL A 672 -3.91 -15.54 9.63
CA VAL A 672 -4.38 -16.76 8.95
C VAL A 672 -4.95 -16.39 7.59
N GLY A 673 -4.26 -16.85 6.54
CA GLY A 673 -4.62 -16.51 5.16
C GLY A 673 -4.51 -15.01 4.90
N VAL A 674 -5.64 -14.34 4.68
CA VAL A 674 -5.73 -12.89 4.46
C VAL A 674 -6.04 -12.11 5.73
N ILE A 675 -6.45 -12.79 6.81
CA ILE A 675 -6.79 -12.16 8.08
C ILE A 675 -5.49 -11.90 8.82
N THR A 676 -5.25 -10.66 9.23
CA THR A 676 -4.11 -10.28 10.07
C THR A 676 -4.53 -10.09 11.52
N GLU A 677 -5.67 -9.44 11.73
CA GLU A 677 -6.33 -9.27 13.02
C GLU A 677 -7.80 -9.68 12.90
N ASP A 678 -8.29 -10.41 13.89
CA ASP A 678 -9.69 -10.85 13.96
C ASP A 678 -10.58 -9.71 14.51
N PRO A 679 -11.72 -9.37 13.89
CA PRO A 679 -12.56 -8.25 14.34
C PRO A 679 -13.35 -8.51 15.63
N ALA A 680 -13.68 -9.77 15.95
CA ALA A 680 -14.29 -10.14 17.24
C ALA A 680 -13.96 -11.60 17.59
N THR A 681 -13.34 -11.83 18.75
CA THR A 681 -12.85 -13.16 19.14
C THR A 681 -13.36 -13.54 20.53
N GLY A 682 -14.42 -14.36 20.58
CA GLY A 682 -15.04 -14.76 21.85
C GLY A 682 -14.09 -15.51 22.81
N SER A 683 -13.25 -16.42 22.31
CA SER A 683 -12.31 -17.16 23.17
C SER A 683 -11.20 -16.27 23.74
N ALA A 684 -10.79 -15.25 22.99
CA ALA A 684 -9.84 -14.24 23.48
C ALA A 684 -10.49 -13.40 24.58
N ALA A 685 -11.75 -12.97 24.39
CA ALA A 685 -12.50 -12.24 25.41
C ALA A 685 -12.65 -13.04 26.72
N ALA A 686 -12.96 -14.34 26.62
CA ALA A 686 -12.97 -15.24 27.78
C ALA A 686 -11.58 -15.33 28.44
N SER A 687 -10.51 -15.38 27.64
CA SER A 687 -9.13 -15.41 28.12
C SER A 687 -8.71 -14.09 28.79
N VAL A 688 -9.28 -12.95 28.38
CA VAL A 688 -9.08 -11.67 29.07
C VAL A 688 -9.79 -11.67 30.43
N GLY A 689 -11.03 -12.17 30.51
CA GLY A 689 -11.71 -12.34 31.81
C GLY A 689 -10.92 -13.25 32.76
N ALA A 690 -10.39 -14.35 32.22
CA ALA A 690 -9.50 -15.28 32.92
C ALA A 690 -8.24 -14.59 33.45
N TYR A 691 -7.60 -13.79 32.60
CA TYR A 691 -6.42 -13.00 32.92
C TYR A 691 -6.67 -12.01 34.06
N LEU A 692 -7.77 -11.26 33.98
CA LEU A 692 -8.14 -10.28 35.00
C LEU A 692 -8.44 -10.94 36.36
N ARG A 693 -9.16 -12.07 36.36
CA ARG A 693 -9.47 -12.84 37.57
C ARG A 693 -8.22 -13.44 38.19
N ALA A 694 -7.38 -14.11 37.39
CA ALA A 694 -6.19 -14.81 37.89
C ALA A 694 -5.17 -13.88 38.55
N LEU A 695 -5.12 -12.62 38.11
CA LEU A 695 -4.22 -11.60 38.66
C LEU A 695 -4.87 -10.72 39.73
N GLY A 696 -6.15 -10.93 40.07
CA GLY A 696 -6.87 -10.10 41.04
C GLY A 696 -7.01 -8.64 40.60
N LEU A 697 -7.01 -8.37 39.28
CA LEU A 697 -7.08 -7.02 38.71
C LEU A 697 -8.51 -6.46 38.72
N VAL A 698 -9.49 -7.30 39.03
CA VAL A 698 -10.90 -6.96 39.22
C VAL A 698 -11.46 -7.68 40.44
N GLN A 699 -12.46 -7.10 41.08
CA GLN A 699 -13.20 -7.75 42.17
C GLN A 699 -14.30 -8.64 41.57
N THR A 700 -14.18 -9.95 41.72
CA THR A 700 -15.21 -10.90 41.26
C THR A 700 -16.31 -11.10 42.31
N PRO A 701 -17.56 -11.35 41.92
CA PRO A 701 -18.06 -11.43 40.54
C PRO A 701 -18.19 -10.04 39.90
N THR A 702 -17.85 -9.93 38.61
CA THR A 702 -17.99 -8.67 37.87
C THR A 702 -18.24 -8.91 36.39
N GLN A 703 -18.60 -7.85 35.68
CA GLN A 703 -18.71 -7.84 34.23
C GLN A 703 -17.74 -6.80 33.67
N VAL A 704 -17.10 -7.13 32.56
CA VAL A 704 -16.27 -6.20 31.79
C VAL A 704 -16.66 -6.23 30.32
N GLN A 705 -16.52 -5.09 29.67
CA GLN A 705 -16.78 -4.94 28.24
C GLN A 705 -15.45 -4.93 27.47
N ILE A 706 -15.38 -5.69 26.38
CA ILE A 706 -14.25 -5.69 25.45
C ILE A 706 -14.71 -5.16 24.10
N GLN A 707 -14.16 -4.02 23.71
CA GLN A 707 -14.32 -3.44 22.38
C GLN A 707 -13.23 -3.99 21.47
N GLN A 708 -13.59 -4.47 20.28
CA GLN A 708 -12.64 -5.06 19.33
C GLN A 708 -12.94 -4.61 17.90
N GLY A 709 -11.97 -4.73 17.01
CA GLY A 709 -12.21 -4.66 15.57
C GLY A 709 -12.33 -3.25 14.99
N ARG A 710 -12.27 -2.18 15.79
CA ARG A 710 -12.18 -0.79 15.30
C ARG A 710 -11.01 -0.61 14.33
N HIS A 711 -9.85 -1.20 14.64
CA HIS A 711 -8.63 -1.09 13.82
C HIS A 711 -8.80 -1.67 12.40
N VAL A 712 -9.64 -2.71 12.25
CA VAL A 712 -9.96 -3.36 10.98
C VAL A 712 -11.30 -2.91 10.40
N GLY A 713 -11.88 -1.82 10.92
CA GLY A 713 -13.12 -1.21 10.41
C GLY A 713 -14.41 -1.98 10.74
N ARG A 714 -14.35 -2.93 11.68
CA ARG A 714 -15.48 -3.80 12.08
C ARG A 714 -15.69 -3.74 13.59
N PRO A 715 -16.21 -2.62 14.12
CA PRO A 715 -16.35 -2.42 15.55
C PRO A 715 -17.28 -3.47 16.16
N SER A 716 -16.80 -4.08 17.24
CA SER A 716 -17.45 -5.20 17.91
C SER A 716 -17.42 -5.01 19.42
N ILE A 717 -18.45 -5.50 20.11
CA ILE A 717 -18.56 -5.48 21.56
C ILE A 717 -18.78 -6.91 22.05
N LEU A 718 -17.96 -7.32 23.01
CA LEU A 718 -18.09 -8.59 23.73
C LEU A 718 -18.28 -8.26 25.22
N GLU A 719 -19.38 -8.72 25.79
CA GLU A 719 -19.63 -8.61 27.23
C GLU A 719 -19.09 -9.86 27.92
N VAL A 720 -18.31 -9.67 28.99
CA VAL A 720 -17.57 -10.75 29.65
C VAL A 720 -17.92 -10.78 31.13
N ASP A 721 -18.66 -11.81 31.55
CA ASP A 721 -18.96 -12.06 32.96
C ASP A 721 -17.87 -12.92 33.59
N ILE A 722 -17.32 -12.43 34.68
CA ILE A 722 -16.19 -12.99 35.42
C ILE A 722 -16.70 -13.44 36.80
N PRO A 723 -17.12 -14.71 36.97
CA PRO A 723 -17.57 -15.23 38.26
C PRO A 723 -16.37 -15.50 39.19
N GLU A 724 -16.64 -15.70 40.49
CA GLU A 724 -15.61 -16.08 41.48
C GLU A 724 -14.98 -17.45 41.17
N HIS A 725 -15.81 -18.40 40.71
CA HIS A 725 -15.44 -19.76 40.36
C HIS A 725 -16.16 -20.18 39.07
N GLY A 726 -15.61 -21.16 38.34
CA GLY A 726 -16.19 -21.61 37.08
C GLY A 726 -15.60 -20.88 35.86
N GLY A 727 -16.10 -21.22 34.69
CA GLY A 727 -15.70 -20.61 33.42
C GLY A 727 -16.06 -19.13 33.31
N ILE A 728 -15.47 -18.47 32.31
CA ILE A 728 -15.78 -17.08 31.95
C ILE A 728 -16.89 -17.10 30.90
N THR A 729 -17.96 -16.33 31.12
CA THR A 729 -19.08 -16.26 30.18
C THR A 729 -18.87 -15.08 29.24
N VAL A 730 -19.04 -15.31 27.94
CA VAL A 730 -18.95 -14.28 26.91
C VAL A 730 -20.28 -14.19 26.18
N THR A 731 -20.82 -12.98 26.12
CA THR A 731 -22.14 -12.68 25.57
C THR A 731 -22.02 -11.77 24.36
N GLY A 732 -22.80 -12.06 23.31
CA GLY A 732 -22.86 -11.25 22.10
C GLY A 732 -24.18 -11.38 21.37
N SER A 733 -24.50 -10.38 20.55
CA SER A 733 -25.63 -10.41 19.62
C SER A 733 -25.19 -10.84 18.22
N ALA A 734 -26.14 -11.10 17.33
CA ALA A 734 -25.87 -11.23 15.91
C ALA A 734 -26.89 -10.43 15.09
N THR A 735 -26.46 -9.88 13.96
CA THR A 735 -27.31 -9.09 13.06
C THR A 735 -27.13 -9.53 11.61
N GLN A 736 -28.20 -9.56 10.83
CA GLN A 736 -28.13 -9.91 9.40
C GLN A 736 -27.33 -8.90 8.59
N LEU A 737 -26.53 -9.42 7.65
CA LEU A 737 -25.65 -8.68 6.73
C LEU A 737 -26.40 -7.98 5.60
#